data_AF-A0A957IVM1-F1
#
_entry.id   AF-A0A957IVM1-F1
#
_cell.length_a   1.000
_cell.length_b   1.000
_cell.length_c   1.000
_cell.angle_alpha   90.00
_cell.angle_beta   90.00
_cell.angle_gamma   90.00
#
_symmetry.space_group_name_H-M   'P 1'
#
loop_
_entity.id
_entity.type
_entity.pdbx_description
1 polymer ?
#
loop_
_entity_poly.entity_id
_entity_poly.type
_entity_poly.pdbx_seq_one_letter_code
_entity_poly.pdbx_strand_id
1 'polypeptide(L)'
;MFKNYVNPTENREANKQLPRLLFEGLLLGGTGLGVLALIFEIAADAFSVAAYQTLLAIHGANGHHEIAILAFIVLSVLLFFGIVPAYQAGAYLRPNAGGSGPLVEAIGPPRMRWLSWIGTSLFFLDAILTIIISSISAADVTMLVLPELAAYRILLAEVFAFFIMVVLVAMGPKRAVPLFLIGGGAFTLFTVVALTIVGATAIGNPEWAFLTEGIVSRLEANGVVEHVVRAQEDVRAVGTVVFFQLFLRSMSSAMLGFSGYEVIPASGKHAARPKWKVINTALTLAAVFLIGTGIVQLFAAQQWRIPATEGYSTLLIEYEIIAAQTLGNGISEEDIVVTNADYVEAERFYESLPADRAVEELQGDEGPLLGDELENLSGEALVEAVAYDLAFARALNQATEGTPGSTFLFVAGTLLSIILLLAQGGGYVGGAAVAANAARLGRLPNLFANDRNGIAVIWGVSAILIPIIREVVVVEAYYAFGFVSAFVITSTTVFFVREDALRERGIEPGSGEARSLKFAGLRGMVASYFMLIVLVTQKTDALGAILLAGTAITLFQLYIANGGVKRARVDAPPPIKAGAPKPSYDVGVERAHDQARQRGHVHAVLDLIAEGAFAKFNVGPDRIKQIVCYLYNLDPLLFAEEEHGDHHERIEEPNLALQATYREAYDERPKILRRVEDYSHFGIFMFIHNYHINWVAPEHGRDASTVQKAMLDILFPLTPHEEIWEEFQHFKPRYMPEPIWQFSRRRYLWAKDQWPNLSDRITTIWTLQDFGLLPKDIDVQTIISVADGKRQMLVKIPTEPASTRRHTEMRVYEDEEE
;
A
#
# COMPACT_ATOMS: atom_id res chain seq x y z
N MET A 1 26.29 4.07 -25.26
CA MET A 1 26.71 4.71 -23.99
C MET A 1 25.74 4.39 -22.85
N PHE A 2 24.44 4.28 -23.12
CA PHE A 2 23.43 3.79 -22.18
C PHE A 2 22.90 2.43 -22.64
N LYS A 3 22.87 1.43 -21.74
CA LYS A 3 22.23 0.12 -21.94
C LYS A 3 20.96 0.04 -21.09
N ASN A 4 19.98 -0.75 -21.52
CA ASN A 4 18.80 -0.99 -20.69
C ASN A 4 19.24 -1.69 -19.39
N TYR A 5 18.89 -1.13 -18.23
CA TYR A 5 19.24 -1.69 -16.93
C TYR A 5 18.33 -2.84 -16.51
N VAL A 6 17.21 -3.02 -17.20
CA VAL A 6 16.30 -4.14 -16.99
C VAL A 6 16.84 -5.38 -17.70
N ASN A 7 16.90 -6.50 -16.98
CA ASN A 7 17.31 -7.78 -17.56
C ASN A 7 16.45 -8.13 -18.80
N PRO A 8 17.06 -8.43 -19.97
CA PRO A 8 16.31 -8.67 -21.21
C PRO A 8 15.37 -9.87 -21.14
N THR A 9 15.76 -10.92 -20.44
CA THR A 9 14.96 -12.14 -20.27
C THR A 9 13.75 -11.85 -19.37
N GLU A 10 14.00 -11.21 -18.23
CA GLU A 10 12.95 -10.77 -17.30
C GLU A 10 11.96 -9.83 -17.98
N ASN A 11 12.45 -8.87 -18.76
CA ASN A 11 11.59 -7.93 -19.48
C ASN A 11 10.72 -8.64 -20.53
N ARG A 12 11.27 -9.61 -21.28
CA ARG A 12 10.50 -10.38 -22.26
C ARG A 12 9.41 -11.21 -21.59
N GLU A 13 9.71 -11.84 -20.46
CA GLU A 13 8.73 -12.61 -19.71
C GLU A 13 7.64 -11.71 -19.13
N ALA A 14 8.02 -10.60 -18.50
CA ALA A 14 7.09 -9.62 -17.96
C ALA A 14 6.18 -9.01 -19.05
N ASN A 15 6.72 -8.71 -20.23
CA ASN A 15 5.92 -8.21 -21.36
C ASN A 15 4.93 -9.24 -21.91
N LYS A 16 5.19 -10.55 -21.77
CA LYS A 16 4.23 -11.60 -22.14
C LYS A 16 3.14 -11.78 -21.09
N GLN A 17 3.47 -11.63 -19.81
CA GLN A 17 2.52 -11.82 -18.71
C GLN A 17 1.56 -10.63 -18.54
N LEU A 18 2.03 -9.40 -18.76
CA LEU A 18 1.23 -8.19 -18.50
C LEU A 18 -0.11 -8.13 -19.27
N PRO A 19 -0.18 -8.39 -20.60
CA PRO A 19 -1.46 -8.36 -21.33
C PRO A 19 -2.44 -9.41 -20.82
N ARG A 20 -1.92 -10.60 -20.46
CA ARG A 20 -2.73 -11.68 -19.89
C ARG A 20 -3.32 -11.26 -18.54
N LEU A 21 -2.52 -10.62 -17.67
CA LEU A 21 -2.99 -10.11 -16.37
C LEU A 21 -4.02 -9.00 -16.53
N LEU A 22 -3.83 -8.07 -17.48
CA LEU A 22 -4.83 -7.04 -17.77
C LEU A 22 -6.15 -7.66 -18.25
N PHE A 23 -6.09 -8.67 -19.12
CA PHE A 23 -7.27 -9.36 -19.63
C PHE A 23 -7.98 -10.21 -18.56
N GLU A 24 -7.23 -11.00 -17.78
CA GLU A 24 -7.77 -11.76 -16.64
C GLU A 24 -8.39 -10.83 -15.59
N GLY A 25 -7.76 -9.67 -15.35
CA GLY A 25 -8.29 -8.63 -14.47
C GLY A 25 -9.61 -8.03 -14.97
N LEU A 26 -9.73 -7.80 -16.28
CA LEU A 26 -10.90 -7.18 -16.89
C LEU A 26 -12.11 -8.13 -16.96
N LEU A 27 -11.89 -9.44 -17.16
CA LEU A 27 -12.96 -10.39 -17.51
C LEU A 27 -13.31 -11.41 -16.44
N LEU A 28 -12.34 -11.84 -15.62
CA LEU A 28 -12.51 -13.04 -14.78
C LEU A 28 -12.41 -12.75 -13.28
N GLY A 29 -11.85 -11.60 -12.89
CA GLY A 29 -11.47 -11.33 -11.50
C GLY A 29 -10.34 -12.25 -11.03
N GLY A 30 -9.50 -11.79 -10.10
CA GLY A 30 -8.34 -12.55 -9.61
C GLY A 30 -7.05 -11.73 -9.53
N THR A 31 -5.89 -12.34 -9.76
CA THR A 31 -4.57 -11.67 -9.67
C THR A 31 -4.42 -10.50 -10.64
N GLY A 32 -5.05 -10.57 -11.81
CA GLY A 32 -5.13 -9.48 -12.79
C GLY A 32 -5.89 -8.24 -12.29
N LEU A 33 -6.79 -8.42 -11.32
CA LEU A 33 -7.55 -7.34 -10.70
C LEU A 33 -6.62 -6.37 -9.94
N GLY A 34 -5.49 -6.87 -9.40
CA GLY A 34 -4.47 -6.03 -8.78
C GLY A 34 -3.71 -5.11 -9.74
N VAL A 35 -3.66 -5.43 -11.04
CA VAL A 35 -3.05 -4.56 -12.06
C VAL A 35 -3.97 -3.40 -12.39
N LEU A 36 -5.25 -3.71 -12.66
CA LEU A 36 -6.25 -2.70 -12.99
C LEU A 36 -6.64 -1.86 -11.76
N ALA A 37 -6.67 -2.46 -10.58
CA ALA A 37 -6.86 -1.78 -9.30
C ALA A 37 -5.83 -0.66 -9.13
N LEU A 38 -4.55 -1.00 -9.25
CA LEU A 38 -3.47 -0.05 -9.12
C LEU A 38 -3.63 1.04 -10.19
N ILE A 39 -3.83 0.67 -11.47
CA ILE A 39 -3.97 1.67 -12.56
C ILE A 39 -5.17 2.61 -12.36
N PHE A 40 -6.33 2.11 -11.91
CA PHE A 40 -7.55 2.92 -11.75
C PHE A 40 -7.63 3.68 -10.43
N GLU A 41 -7.07 3.15 -9.33
CA GLU A 41 -6.83 3.90 -8.10
C GLU A 41 -5.90 5.08 -8.39
N ILE A 42 -4.88 4.85 -9.22
CA ILE A 42 -3.94 5.89 -9.65
C ILE A 42 -4.58 6.88 -10.61
N ALA A 43 -5.39 6.40 -11.56
CA ALA A 43 -6.15 7.29 -12.43
C ALA A 43 -7.12 8.14 -11.60
N ALA A 44 -7.75 7.58 -10.56
CA ALA A 44 -8.61 8.30 -9.65
C ALA A 44 -7.88 9.41 -8.90
N ASP A 45 -6.75 9.07 -8.28
CA ASP A 45 -5.93 10.01 -7.51
C ASP A 45 -5.37 11.11 -8.42
N ALA A 46 -4.76 10.73 -9.55
CA ALA A 46 -4.26 11.65 -10.56
C ALA A 46 -5.36 12.54 -11.14
N PHE A 47 -6.57 12.01 -11.32
CA PHE A 47 -7.67 12.76 -11.90
C PHE A 47 -8.30 13.74 -10.92
N SER A 48 -8.50 13.29 -9.68
CA SER A 48 -9.03 14.13 -8.60
C SER A 48 -8.24 15.44 -8.50
N VAL A 49 -6.92 15.36 -8.68
CA VAL A 49 -6.06 16.54 -8.64
C VAL A 49 -5.91 17.21 -10.01
N ALA A 50 -5.94 16.47 -11.13
CA ALA A 50 -5.94 17.05 -12.48
C ALA A 50 -7.16 17.95 -12.74
N ALA A 51 -8.34 17.59 -12.22
CA ALA A 51 -9.55 18.40 -12.33
C ALA A 51 -9.37 19.82 -11.77
N TYR A 52 -8.55 19.96 -10.71
CA TYR A 52 -8.20 21.26 -10.12
C TYR A 52 -6.87 21.81 -10.61
N GLN A 53 -6.01 21.00 -11.22
CA GLN A 53 -4.68 21.42 -11.69
C GLN A 53 -4.78 22.55 -12.73
N THR A 54 -5.72 22.45 -13.66
CA THR A 54 -5.95 23.47 -14.70
C THR A 54 -6.38 24.80 -14.07
N LEU A 55 -7.33 24.74 -13.13
CA LEU A 55 -7.79 25.89 -12.35
C LEU A 55 -6.63 26.54 -11.59
N LEU A 56 -5.84 25.76 -10.86
CA LEU A 56 -4.73 26.25 -10.05
C LEU A 56 -3.60 26.83 -10.91
N ALA A 57 -3.36 26.26 -12.10
CA ALA A 57 -2.42 26.80 -13.06
C ALA A 57 -2.85 28.20 -13.53
N ILE A 58 -4.13 28.37 -13.87
CA ILE A 58 -4.71 29.65 -14.30
C ILE A 58 -4.72 30.65 -13.13
N HIS A 59 -5.11 30.22 -11.93
CA HIS A 59 -5.11 31.03 -10.71
C HIS A 59 -3.70 31.54 -10.39
N GLY A 60 -2.70 30.66 -10.37
CA GLY A 60 -1.30 31.04 -10.12
C GLY A 60 -0.70 31.93 -11.20
N ALA A 61 -1.24 31.85 -12.43
CA ALA A 61 -0.90 32.74 -13.54
C ALA A 61 -1.71 34.05 -13.53
N ASN A 62 -2.53 34.30 -12.50
CA ASN A 62 -3.41 35.46 -12.38
C ASN A 62 -4.36 35.63 -13.59
N GLY A 63 -4.95 34.52 -14.04
CA GLY A 63 -5.89 34.49 -15.17
C GLY A 63 -5.23 34.41 -16.54
N HIS A 64 -3.91 34.50 -16.66
CA HIS A 64 -3.22 34.43 -17.96
C HIS A 64 -3.02 32.98 -18.43
N HIS A 65 -3.88 32.49 -19.33
CA HIS A 65 -3.82 31.12 -19.86
C HIS A 65 -2.50 30.76 -20.54
N GLU A 66 -1.87 31.70 -21.28
CA GLU A 66 -0.60 31.43 -21.97
C GLU A 66 0.54 31.10 -20.98
N ILE A 67 0.58 31.81 -19.86
CA ILE A 67 1.55 31.57 -18.78
C ILE A 67 1.26 30.23 -18.12
N ALA A 68 -0.01 29.93 -17.85
CA ALA A 68 -0.44 28.67 -17.26
C ALA A 68 -0.08 27.45 -18.14
N ILE A 69 -0.31 27.55 -19.45
CA ILE A 69 0.06 26.50 -20.43
C ILE A 69 1.57 26.29 -20.45
N LEU A 70 2.36 27.37 -20.49
CA LEU A 70 3.82 27.24 -20.48
C LEU A 70 4.32 26.58 -19.18
N ALA A 71 3.78 27.00 -18.04
CA ALA A 71 4.10 26.41 -16.74
C ALA A 71 3.79 24.90 -16.73
N PHE A 72 2.61 24.52 -17.22
CA PHE A 72 2.18 23.14 -17.34
C PHE A 72 3.07 22.31 -18.28
N ILE A 73 3.50 22.87 -19.43
CA ILE A 73 4.40 22.20 -20.37
C ILE A 73 5.75 21.90 -19.70
N VAL A 74 6.34 22.89 -19.01
CA VAL A 74 7.63 22.69 -18.31
C VAL A 74 7.48 21.63 -17.23
N LEU A 75 6.44 21.71 -16.42
CA LEU A 75 6.11 20.71 -15.39
C LEU A 75 5.94 19.30 -15.99
N SER A 76 5.23 19.17 -17.10
CA SER A 76 5.03 17.90 -17.82
C SER A 76 6.35 17.30 -18.31
N VAL A 77 7.26 18.13 -18.82
CA VAL A 77 8.61 17.70 -19.23
C VAL A 77 9.42 17.21 -18.03
N LEU A 78 9.39 17.95 -16.92
CA LEU A 78 10.09 17.58 -15.68
C LEU A 78 9.56 16.26 -15.12
N LEU A 79 8.24 16.05 -15.14
CA LEU A 79 7.61 14.81 -14.71
C LEU A 79 8.01 13.63 -15.62
N PHE A 80 7.73 13.73 -16.92
CA PHE A 80 7.85 12.61 -17.86
C PHE A 80 9.30 12.21 -18.12
N PHE A 81 10.21 13.18 -18.27
CA PHE A 81 11.62 12.92 -18.57
C PHE A 81 12.52 12.89 -17.33
N GLY A 82 12.05 13.40 -16.19
CA GLY A 82 12.78 13.44 -14.93
C GLY A 82 12.27 12.43 -13.92
N ILE A 83 11.13 12.72 -13.30
CA ILE A 83 10.59 11.99 -12.14
C ILE A 83 10.20 10.55 -12.50
N VAL A 84 9.42 10.35 -13.56
CA VAL A 84 8.90 9.02 -13.95
C VAL A 84 10.04 7.99 -14.13
N PRO A 85 11.12 8.28 -14.89
CA PRO A 85 12.25 7.36 -15.01
C PRO A 85 12.94 7.03 -13.68
N ALA A 86 13.04 7.99 -12.74
CA ALA A 86 13.64 7.75 -11.43
C ALA A 86 12.78 6.79 -10.60
N TYR A 87 11.46 6.99 -10.61
CA TYR A 87 10.50 6.12 -9.94
C TYR A 87 10.51 4.70 -10.54
N GLN A 88 10.57 4.59 -11.87
CA GLN A 88 10.67 3.30 -12.56
C GLN A 88 11.95 2.54 -12.19
N ALA A 89 13.07 3.25 -12.05
CA ALA A 89 14.32 2.67 -11.59
C ALA A 89 14.25 2.20 -10.14
N GLY A 90 13.65 3.00 -9.24
CA GLY A 90 13.41 2.62 -7.85
C GLY A 90 12.51 1.37 -7.73
N ALA A 91 11.41 1.34 -8.48
CA ALA A 91 10.49 0.21 -8.52
C ALA A 91 11.14 -1.05 -9.11
N TYR A 92 12.04 -0.92 -10.09
CA TYR A 92 12.81 -2.06 -10.60
C TYR A 92 13.73 -2.66 -9.54
N LEU A 93 14.42 -1.81 -8.77
CA LEU A 93 15.31 -2.27 -7.71
C LEU A 93 14.54 -2.91 -6.55
N ARG A 94 13.53 -2.22 -6.02
CA ARG A 94 12.73 -2.67 -4.87
C ARG A 94 11.25 -2.29 -5.03
N PRO A 95 10.44 -3.14 -5.71
CA PRO A 95 9.01 -2.87 -5.93
C PRO A 95 8.16 -2.98 -4.65
N ASN A 96 8.69 -3.60 -3.59
CA ASN A 96 8.00 -3.78 -2.30
C ASN A 96 8.40 -2.72 -1.25
N ALA A 97 9.17 -1.69 -1.62
CA ALA A 97 9.67 -0.73 -0.64
C ALA A 97 8.53 0.02 0.07
N GLY A 98 7.43 0.35 -0.62
CA GLY A 98 6.28 1.00 0.00
C GLY A 98 6.48 2.50 0.27
N GLY A 99 7.04 3.23 -0.70
CA GLY A 99 7.23 4.69 -0.67
C GLY A 99 8.69 5.16 -0.56
N SER A 100 8.91 6.46 -0.69
CA SER A 100 10.21 7.14 -0.73
C SER A 100 11.05 6.93 0.54
N GLY A 101 10.44 7.06 1.72
CA GLY A 101 11.12 6.85 3.00
C GLY A 101 11.68 5.42 3.17
N PRO A 102 10.84 4.37 3.05
CA PRO A 102 11.30 2.98 3.04
C PRO A 102 12.27 2.63 1.90
N LEU A 103 12.13 3.24 0.73
CA LEU A 103 13.05 3.04 -0.40
C LEU A 103 14.49 3.43 -0.01
N VAL A 104 14.66 4.51 0.77
CA VAL A 104 15.99 4.91 1.29
C VAL A 104 16.60 3.82 2.16
N GLU A 105 15.81 3.16 3.02
CA GLU A 105 16.31 2.06 3.86
C GLU A 105 16.71 0.85 3.03
N ALA A 106 15.90 0.54 2.02
CA ALA A 106 16.08 -0.62 1.18
C ALA A 106 17.34 -0.51 0.29
N ILE A 107 17.50 0.59 -0.44
CA ILE A 107 18.53 0.73 -1.49
C ILE A 107 19.48 1.92 -1.31
N GLY A 108 19.16 2.84 -0.41
CA GLY A 108 19.93 4.07 -0.18
C GLY A 108 21.20 3.84 0.65
N PRO A 109 22.21 4.72 0.53
CA PRO A 109 23.46 4.62 1.27
C PRO A 109 23.24 4.92 2.76
N PRO A 110 24.06 4.36 3.69
CA PRO A 110 23.88 4.57 5.13
C PRO A 110 23.84 6.03 5.56
N ARG A 111 24.59 6.91 4.87
CA ARG A 111 24.63 8.35 5.14
C ARG A 111 23.32 9.07 4.84
N MET A 112 22.43 8.49 4.03
CA MET A 112 21.14 9.06 3.66
C MET A 112 19.98 8.52 4.51
N ARG A 113 20.19 7.56 5.42
CA ARG A 113 19.09 6.96 6.21
C ARG A 113 18.27 7.96 7.01
N TRP A 114 18.84 9.10 7.40
CA TRP A 114 18.09 10.17 8.07
C TRP A 114 16.94 10.72 7.19
N LEU A 115 17.09 10.71 5.86
CA LEU A 115 16.02 11.07 4.92
C LEU A 115 14.84 10.11 4.97
N SER A 116 15.04 8.86 5.37
CA SER A 116 13.95 7.90 5.55
C SER A 116 12.95 8.38 6.60
N TRP A 117 13.44 8.95 7.71
CA TRP A 117 12.61 9.44 8.81
C TRP A 117 11.74 10.61 8.36
N ILE A 118 12.37 11.55 7.64
CA ILE A 118 11.69 12.72 7.10
C ILE A 118 10.67 12.29 6.04
N GLY A 119 11.06 11.40 5.12
CA GLY A 119 10.17 10.88 4.08
C GLY A 119 8.94 10.18 4.67
N THR A 120 9.11 9.35 5.71
CA THR A 120 8.00 8.72 6.42
C THR A 120 7.07 9.76 7.08
N SER A 121 7.63 10.79 7.73
CA SER A 121 6.85 11.86 8.37
C SER A 121 6.06 12.69 7.35
N LEU A 122 6.71 13.11 6.27
CA LEU A 122 6.10 13.95 5.24
C LEU A 122 5.02 13.18 4.48
N PHE A 123 5.23 11.89 4.21
CA PHE A 123 4.19 11.06 3.59
C PHE A 123 2.98 10.85 4.51
N PHE A 124 3.19 10.71 5.82
CA PHE A 124 2.05 10.63 6.76
C PHE A 124 1.24 11.92 6.78
N LEU A 125 1.90 13.08 6.71
CA LEU A 125 1.25 14.37 6.57
C LEU A 125 0.53 14.50 5.23
N ASP A 126 1.17 14.09 4.14
CA ASP A 126 0.61 14.03 2.79
C ASP A 126 -0.69 13.23 2.76
N ALA A 127 -0.71 12.04 3.36
CA ALA A 127 -1.92 11.21 3.48
C ALA A 127 -3.09 11.90 4.20
N ILE A 128 -2.80 12.64 5.29
CA ILE A 128 -3.82 13.41 6.02
C ILE A 128 -4.37 14.53 5.14
N LEU A 129 -3.49 15.27 4.45
CA LEU A 129 -3.86 16.38 3.58
C LEU A 129 -4.64 15.90 2.35
N THR A 130 -4.30 14.74 1.78
CA THR A 130 -5.09 14.10 0.70
C THR A 130 -6.53 13.86 1.14
N ILE A 131 -6.75 13.30 2.34
CA ILE A 131 -8.11 13.05 2.83
C ILE A 131 -8.88 14.36 2.98
N ILE A 132 -8.24 15.41 3.50
CA ILE A 132 -8.88 16.72 3.70
C ILE A 132 -9.26 17.32 2.34
N ILE A 133 -8.32 17.43 1.40
CA ILE A 133 -8.58 17.99 0.06
C ILE A 133 -9.68 17.20 -0.63
N SER A 134 -9.52 15.88 -0.71
CA SER A 134 -10.48 15.02 -1.40
C SER A 134 -11.87 15.06 -0.77
N SER A 135 -12.00 15.23 0.55
CA SER A 135 -13.30 15.32 1.23
C SER A 135 -13.98 16.67 0.98
N ILE A 136 -13.23 17.77 1.07
CA ILE A 136 -13.76 19.11 0.80
C ILE A 136 -14.14 19.23 -0.67
N SER A 137 -13.27 18.82 -1.59
CA SER A 137 -13.57 18.84 -3.02
C SER A 137 -14.75 17.94 -3.38
N ALA A 138 -14.91 16.77 -2.76
CA ALA A 138 -16.08 15.92 -2.99
C ALA A 138 -17.38 16.58 -2.48
N ALA A 139 -17.32 17.28 -1.34
CA ALA A 139 -18.43 18.07 -0.83
C ALA A 139 -18.78 19.20 -1.81
N ASP A 140 -17.78 19.95 -2.27
CA ASP A 140 -17.91 21.03 -3.26
C ASP A 140 -18.63 20.56 -4.52
N VAL A 141 -18.17 19.46 -5.12
CA VAL A 141 -18.80 18.89 -6.31
C VAL A 141 -20.22 18.37 -6.05
N THR A 142 -20.48 17.83 -4.85
CA THR A 142 -21.82 17.31 -4.50
C THR A 142 -22.82 18.45 -4.33
N MET A 143 -22.40 19.59 -3.77
CA MET A 143 -23.24 20.79 -3.65
C MET A 143 -23.62 21.36 -5.03
N LEU A 144 -22.89 21.04 -6.10
CA LEU A 144 -23.27 21.44 -7.46
C LEU A 144 -24.51 20.70 -7.96
N VAL A 145 -24.68 19.45 -7.54
CA VAL A 145 -25.85 18.64 -7.88
C VAL A 145 -26.97 18.87 -6.88
N LEU A 146 -26.63 19.15 -5.62
CA LEU A 146 -27.55 19.34 -4.49
C LEU A 146 -27.19 20.62 -3.71
N PRO A 147 -27.52 21.81 -4.23
CA PRO A 147 -27.12 23.10 -3.62
C PRO A 147 -27.70 23.33 -2.23
N GLU A 148 -28.82 22.68 -1.89
CA GLU A 148 -29.43 22.73 -0.55
C GLU A 148 -28.49 22.25 0.57
N LEU A 149 -27.41 21.54 0.23
CA LEU A 149 -26.41 21.05 1.19
C LEU A 149 -25.29 22.06 1.50
N ALA A 150 -25.31 23.27 0.90
CA ALA A 150 -24.29 24.30 1.10
C ALA A 150 -24.01 24.62 2.57
N ALA A 151 -25.06 24.82 3.37
CA ALA A 151 -24.96 25.09 4.81
C ALA A 151 -24.30 23.95 5.63
N TYR A 152 -24.20 22.75 5.05
CA TYR A 152 -23.63 21.57 5.67
C TYR A 152 -22.30 21.13 5.02
N ARG A 153 -21.66 21.98 4.20
CA ARG A 153 -20.41 21.69 3.47
C ARG A 153 -19.37 20.93 4.30
N ILE A 154 -19.01 21.48 5.47
CA ILE A 154 -17.97 20.90 6.34
C ILE A 154 -18.43 19.57 6.95
N LEU A 155 -19.69 19.49 7.37
CA LEU A 155 -20.26 18.25 7.91
C LEU A 155 -20.29 17.15 6.84
N LEU A 156 -20.61 17.51 5.59
CA LEU A 156 -20.62 16.58 4.47
C LEU A 156 -19.21 16.04 4.19
N ALA A 157 -18.19 16.90 4.22
CA ALA A 157 -16.79 16.50 4.09
C ALA A 157 -16.36 15.51 5.20
N GLU A 158 -16.73 15.76 6.46
CA GLU A 158 -16.47 14.83 7.57
C GLU A 158 -17.18 13.49 7.40
N VAL A 159 -18.44 13.51 6.97
CA VAL A 159 -19.24 12.30 6.69
C VAL A 159 -18.60 11.48 5.59
N PHE A 160 -18.09 12.12 4.55
CA PHE A 160 -17.37 11.47 3.46
C PHE A 160 -16.08 10.80 3.92
N ALA A 161 -15.23 11.51 4.68
CA ALA A 161 -14.02 10.94 5.27
C ALA A 161 -14.34 9.73 6.17
N PHE A 162 -15.39 9.86 7.01
CA PHE A 162 -15.85 8.78 7.87
C PHE A 162 -16.36 7.57 7.08
N PHE A 163 -17.14 7.80 6.02
CA PHE A 163 -17.71 6.74 5.20
C PHE A 163 -16.62 5.87 4.56
N ILE A 164 -15.63 6.49 3.91
CA ILE A 164 -14.52 5.75 3.28
C ILE A 164 -13.70 4.99 4.33
N MET A 165 -13.43 5.61 5.49
CA MET A 165 -12.77 4.94 6.60
C MET A 165 -13.53 3.68 7.05
N VAL A 166 -14.84 3.77 7.28
CA VAL A 166 -15.66 2.62 7.72
C VAL A 166 -15.65 1.51 6.68
N VAL A 167 -15.80 1.84 5.40
CA VAL A 167 -15.73 0.87 4.30
C VAL A 167 -14.38 0.14 4.31
N LEU A 168 -13.28 0.88 4.41
CA LEU A 168 -11.93 0.31 4.43
C LEU A 168 -11.65 -0.54 5.68
N VAL A 169 -12.13 -0.14 6.85
CA VAL A 169 -11.95 -0.90 8.10
C VAL A 169 -12.82 -2.17 8.10
N ALA A 170 -14.08 -2.06 7.67
CA ALA A 170 -15.05 -3.17 7.69
C ALA A 170 -14.73 -4.22 6.61
N MET A 171 -14.51 -3.79 5.36
CA MET A 171 -14.20 -4.71 4.25
C MET A 171 -12.73 -5.13 4.28
N GLY A 172 -11.84 -4.29 4.81
CA GLY A 172 -10.40 -4.42 4.66
C GLY A 172 -9.93 -3.85 3.30
N PRO A 173 -8.71 -3.28 3.22
CA PRO A 173 -8.20 -2.64 2.00
C PRO A 173 -8.33 -3.51 0.75
N LYS A 174 -7.97 -4.79 0.86
CA LYS A 174 -8.00 -5.74 -0.28
C LYS A 174 -9.39 -6.02 -0.85
N ARG A 175 -10.44 -6.04 -0.02
CA ARG A 175 -11.80 -6.34 -0.48
C ARG A 175 -12.53 -5.10 -0.98
N ALA A 176 -12.05 -3.91 -0.59
CA ALA A 176 -12.57 -2.65 -1.10
C ALA A 176 -11.99 -2.32 -2.50
N VAL A 177 -10.82 -2.86 -2.86
CA VAL A 177 -10.15 -2.67 -4.17
C VAL A 177 -11.09 -2.80 -5.40
N PRO A 178 -11.94 -3.84 -5.54
CA PRO A 178 -12.86 -3.93 -6.68
C PRO A 178 -13.84 -2.76 -6.78
N LEU A 179 -14.26 -2.17 -5.65
CA LEU A 179 -15.14 -1.00 -5.64
C LEU A 179 -14.42 0.23 -6.20
N PHE A 180 -13.16 0.44 -5.78
CA PHE A 180 -12.29 1.49 -6.35
C PHE A 180 -12.07 1.29 -7.86
N LEU A 181 -11.98 0.04 -8.30
CA LEU A 181 -11.73 -0.34 -9.69
C LEU A 181 -12.91 -0.03 -10.61
N ILE A 182 -14.14 -0.33 -10.17
CA ILE A 182 -15.36 -0.03 -10.93
C ILE A 182 -15.55 1.49 -11.04
N GLY A 183 -15.42 2.21 -9.93
CA GLY A 183 -15.56 3.68 -9.94
C GLY A 183 -14.47 4.38 -10.74
N GLY A 184 -13.20 4.06 -10.49
CA GLY A 184 -12.07 4.64 -11.21
C GLY A 184 -12.05 4.28 -12.70
N GLY A 185 -12.41 3.05 -13.06
CA GLY A 185 -12.52 2.61 -14.45
C GLY A 185 -13.64 3.31 -15.21
N ALA A 186 -14.84 3.39 -14.63
CA ALA A 186 -15.98 4.08 -15.23
C ALA A 186 -15.68 5.57 -15.44
N PHE A 187 -15.11 6.22 -14.43
CA PHE A 187 -14.73 7.63 -14.49
C PHE A 187 -13.65 7.89 -15.56
N THR A 188 -12.60 7.06 -15.60
CA THR A 188 -11.51 7.22 -16.57
C THR A 188 -12.04 7.11 -18.00
N LEU A 189 -12.89 6.11 -18.27
CA LEU A 189 -13.49 5.93 -19.59
C LEU A 189 -14.40 7.11 -19.97
N PHE A 190 -15.26 7.53 -19.05
CA PHE A 190 -16.12 8.70 -19.23
C PHE A 190 -15.30 9.93 -19.60
N THR A 191 -14.24 10.20 -18.84
CA THR A 191 -13.39 11.37 -19.02
C THR A 191 -12.68 11.37 -20.36
N VAL A 192 -12.11 10.23 -20.79
CA VAL A 192 -11.45 10.14 -22.11
C VAL A 192 -12.43 10.55 -23.21
N VAL A 193 -13.66 10.04 -23.16
CA VAL A 193 -14.70 10.37 -24.14
C VAL A 193 -15.09 11.85 -24.03
N ALA A 194 -15.39 12.33 -22.82
CA ALA A 194 -15.80 13.69 -22.56
C ALA A 194 -14.74 14.72 -23.00
N LEU A 195 -13.47 14.53 -22.62
CA LEU A 195 -12.37 15.40 -23.02
C LEU A 195 -12.06 15.32 -24.52
N THR A 196 -12.29 14.18 -25.16
CA THR A 196 -12.18 14.12 -26.63
C THR A 196 -13.22 15.01 -27.30
N ILE A 197 -14.45 15.05 -26.77
CA ILE A 197 -15.52 15.94 -27.25
C ILE A 197 -15.17 17.40 -26.95
N VAL A 198 -14.76 17.73 -25.72
CA VAL A 198 -14.30 19.06 -25.32
C VAL A 198 -13.17 19.56 -26.23
N GLY A 199 -12.12 18.76 -26.42
CA GLY A 199 -10.99 19.15 -27.26
C GLY A 199 -11.37 19.35 -28.74
N ALA A 200 -12.18 18.46 -29.32
CA ALA A 200 -12.62 18.59 -30.71
C ALA A 200 -13.51 19.80 -30.93
N THR A 201 -14.40 20.10 -29.99
CA THR A 201 -15.34 21.22 -30.08
C THR A 201 -14.69 22.55 -29.75
N ALA A 202 -13.74 22.62 -28.83
CA ALA A 202 -12.95 23.83 -28.58
C ALA A 202 -12.20 24.25 -29.85
N ILE A 203 -11.60 23.29 -30.58
CA ILE A 203 -10.96 23.56 -31.87
C ILE A 203 -11.98 24.03 -32.91
N GLY A 204 -13.14 23.38 -32.99
CA GLY A 204 -14.15 23.62 -34.01
C GLY A 204 -14.97 24.90 -33.81
N ASN A 205 -15.22 25.29 -32.56
CA ASN A 205 -16.15 26.35 -32.18
C ASN A 205 -15.53 27.28 -31.10
N PRO A 206 -14.55 28.12 -31.48
CA PRO A 206 -14.00 29.16 -30.61
C PRO A 206 -15.06 30.10 -30.01
N GLU A 207 -16.11 30.35 -30.78
CA GLU A 207 -17.13 31.36 -30.50
C GLU A 207 -17.97 31.05 -29.27
N TRP A 208 -18.00 29.79 -28.79
CA TRP A 208 -18.73 29.42 -27.57
C TRP A 208 -18.18 30.03 -26.28
N ALA A 209 -17.08 30.79 -26.35
CA ALA A 209 -16.52 31.54 -25.23
C ALA A 209 -17.53 32.47 -24.53
N PHE A 210 -18.58 32.94 -25.21
CA PHE A 210 -19.61 33.79 -24.60
C PHE A 210 -20.38 33.08 -23.48
N LEU A 211 -20.52 31.74 -23.55
CA LEU A 211 -21.22 30.97 -22.52
C LEU A 211 -20.48 30.98 -21.18
N THR A 212 -19.16 31.10 -21.21
CA THR A 212 -18.32 31.09 -20.02
C THR A 212 -18.72 32.18 -19.03
N GLU A 213 -18.95 33.40 -19.52
CA GLU A 213 -19.24 34.54 -18.66
C GLU A 213 -20.59 34.38 -17.94
N GLY A 214 -21.63 33.94 -18.65
CA GLY A 214 -22.93 33.67 -18.04
C GLY A 214 -22.93 32.47 -17.09
N ILE A 215 -22.16 31.41 -17.39
CA ILE A 215 -22.01 30.25 -16.48
C ILE A 215 -21.33 30.68 -15.18
N VAL A 216 -20.23 31.44 -15.28
CA VAL A 216 -19.46 31.88 -14.12
C VAL A 216 -20.27 32.86 -13.27
N SER A 217 -20.93 33.86 -13.87
CA SER A 217 -21.75 34.82 -13.13
C SER A 217 -22.89 34.13 -12.38
N ARG A 218 -23.55 33.15 -13.01
CA ARG A 218 -24.55 32.31 -12.35
C ARG A 218 -23.98 31.54 -11.15
N LEU A 219 -22.74 31.04 -11.24
CA LEU A 219 -22.11 30.31 -10.14
C LEU A 219 -21.71 31.24 -8.98
N GLU A 220 -21.22 32.44 -9.27
CA GLU A 220 -20.95 33.49 -8.28
C GLU A 220 -22.24 33.93 -7.57
N ALA A 221 -23.31 34.20 -8.34
CA ALA A 221 -24.59 34.64 -7.79
C ALA A 221 -25.26 33.59 -6.87
N ASN A 222 -25.00 32.30 -7.09
CA ASN A 222 -25.51 31.23 -6.24
C ASN A 222 -24.59 30.92 -5.04
N GLY A 223 -23.53 31.69 -4.83
CA GLY A 223 -22.54 31.45 -3.76
C GLY A 223 -21.76 30.13 -3.95
N VAL A 224 -21.74 29.58 -5.16
CA VAL A 224 -21.02 28.34 -5.49
C VAL A 224 -19.54 28.62 -5.74
N VAL A 225 -19.25 29.78 -6.32
CA VAL A 225 -17.88 30.28 -6.54
C VAL A 225 -17.66 31.49 -5.64
N GLU A 226 -16.70 31.37 -4.73
CA GLU A 226 -16.35 32.44 -3.77
C GLU A 226 -15.40 33.48 -4.39
N HIS A 227 -14.51 33.06 -5.31
CA HIS A 227 -13.51 33.93 -5.90
C HIS A 227 -13.20 33.59 -7.37
N VAL A 228 -13.23 34.61 -8.24
CA VAL A 228 -12.89 34.47 -9.67
C VAL A 228 -11.68 35.32 -10.02
N VAL A 229 -10.67 34.68 -10.62
CA VAL A 229 -9.46 35.36 -11.08
C VAL A 229 -9.46 35.46 -12.60
N ARG A 230 -9.51 36.71 -13.09
CA ARG A 230 -9.47 37.08 -14.51
C ARG A 230 -8.16 37.80 -14.86
N ALA A 231 -7.70 37.64 -16.09
CA ALA A 231 -6.58 38.44 -16.59
C ALA A 231 -7.02 39.91 -16.77
N GLN A 232 -6.38 40.83 -16.05
CA GLN A 232 -6.71 42.26 -16.12
C GLN A 232 -6.08 42.97 -17.33
N GLU A 233 -5.01 42.42 -17.89
CA GLU A 233 -4.27 42.99 -19.02
C GLU A 233 -3.84 41.89 -20.01
N ASP A 234 -3.47 42.30 -21.23
CA ASP A 234 -2.96 41.38 -22.24
C ASP A 234 -1.54 40.92 -21.89
N VAL A 235 -1.17 39.65 -22.16
CA VAL A 235 0.14 39.09 -21.75
C VAL A 235 1.32 39.91 -22.29
N ARG A 236 1.14 40.57 -23.44
CA ARG A 236 2.14 41.45 -24.07
C ARG A 236 2.42 42.74 -23.29
N ALA A 237 1.51 43.15 -22.41
CA ALA A 237 1.69 44.29 -21.52
C ALA A 237 2.46 43.92 -20.23
N VAL A 238 2.55 42.62 -19.92
CA VAL A 238 3.23 42.12 -18.73
C VAL A 238 4.75 42.23 -18.89
N GLY A 239 5.39 43.01 -18.02
CA GLY A 239 6.85 43.11 -17.98
C GLY A 239 7.52 41.76 -17.66
N THR A 240 8.73 41.53 -18.16
CA THR A 240 9.46 40.25 -18.04
C THR A 240 9.60 39.73 -16.61
N VAL A 241 9.78 40.63 -15.63
CA VAL A 241 9.88 40.24 -14.20
C VAL A 241 8.55 39.68 -13.69
N VAL A 242 7.45 40.36 -13.99
CA VAL A 242 6.09 39.94 -13.61
C VAL A 242 5.73 38.63 -14.31
N PHE A 243 6.11 38.49 -15.59
CA PHE A 243 5.94 37.23 -16.32
C PHE A 243 6.61 36.05 -15.59
N PHE A 244 7.88 36.18 -15.21
CA PHE A 244 8.57 35.10 -14.49
C PHE A 244 7.97 34.84 -13.11
N GLN A 245 7.50 35.87 -12.40
CA GLN A 245 6.82 35.71 -11.12
C GLN A 245 5.51 34.91 -11.28
N LEU A 246 4.66 35.29 -12.23
CA LEU A 246 3.40 34.60 -12.52
C LEU A 246 3.66 33.17 -13.04
N PHE A 247 4.69 33.00 -13.87
CA PHE A 247 5.10 31.69 -14.37
C PHE A 247 5.51 30.75 -13.23
N LEU A 248 6.38 31.20 -12.31
CA LEU A 248 6.82 30.39 -11.17
C LEU A 248 5.68 30.13 -10.18
N ARG A 249 4.79 31.11 -9.95
CA ARG A 249 3.61 30.95 -9.10
C ARG A 249 2.62 29.93 -9.71
N SER A 250 2.34 30.05 -11.00
CA SER A 250 1.55 29.08 -11.76
C SER A 250 2.16 27.68 -11.70
N MET A 251 3.47 27.55 -11.92
CA MET A 251 4.17 26.28 -11.73
C MET A 251 3.97 25.73 -10.33
N SER A 252 4.18 26.52 -9.28
CA SER A 252 4.05 26.05 -7.90
C SER A 252 2.66 25.51 -7.56
N SER A 253 1.61 26.08 -8.16
CA SER A 253 0.22 25.72 -7.92
C SER A 253 -0.16 24.48 -8.76
N ALA A 254 0.19 24.50 -10.05
CA ALA A 254 -0.02 23.39 -10.97
C ALA A 254 0.78 22.12 -10.62
N MET A 255 1.80 22.20 -9.76
CA MET A 255 2.52 21.03 -9.25
C MET A 255 1.61 20.04 -8.54
N LEU A 256 0.53 20.52 -7.90
CA LEU A 256 -0.42 19.68 -7.17
C LEU A 256 -0.89 18.48 -7.98
N GLY A 257 -1.18 18.67 -9.27
CA GLY A 257 -1.65 17.59 -10.14
C GLY A 257 -0.78 16.34 -10.09
N PHE A 258 0.51 16.47 -9.77
CA PHE A 258 1.44 15.35 -9.76
C PHE A 258 1.48 14.57 -8.43
N SER A 259 0.69 14.93 -7.42
CA SER A 259 0.80 14.37 -6.08
C SER A 259 0.55 12.86 -6.00
N GLY A 260 -0.36 12.33 -6.82
CA GLY A 260 -0.71 10.89 -6.86
C GLY A 260 0.44 9.96 -7.25
N TYR A 261 1.59 10.48 -7.71
CA TYR A 261 2.75 9.68 -8.13
C TYR A 261 3.44 8.92 -7.01
N GLU A 262 3.46 9.47 -5.80
CA GLU A 262 4.13 8.82 -4.66
C GLU A 262 3.31 7.65 -4.11
N VAL A 263 1.99 7.66 -4.33
CA VAL A 263 1.09 6.57 -3.97
C VAL A 263 1.36 5.33 -4.83
N ILE A 264 1.81 5.49 -6.08
CA ILE A 264 2.01 4.38 -7.03
C ILE A 264 3.01 3.33 -6.50
N PRO A 265 4.25 3.69 -6.07
CA PRO A 265 5.15 2.73 -5.45
C PRO A 265 4.76 2.36 -4.01
N ALA A 266 4.03 3.23 -3.30
CA ALA A 266 3.59 2.95 -1.93
C ALA A 266 2.55 1.81 -1.87
N SER A 267 1.56 1.86 -2.75
CA SER A 267 0.53 0.82 -2.94
C SER A 267 1.04 -0.41 -3.71
N GLY A 268 2.25 -0.32 -4.30
CA GLY A 268 2.92 -1.40 -5.04
C GLY A 268 3.09 -2.72 -4.27
N LYS A 269 2.99 -2.73 -2.93
CA LYS A 269 2.96 -3.97 -2.12
C LYS A 269 1.86 -4.93 -2.56
N HIS A 270 0.73 -4.40 -3.03
CA HIS A 270 -0.46 -5.15 -3.47
C HIS A 270 -0.50 -5.40 -4.98
N ALA A 271 0.51 -4.95 -5.73
CA ALA A 271 0.56 -5.14 -7.18
C ALA A 271 0.69 -6.61 -7.58
N ALA A 272 0.09 -6.98 -8.71
CA ALA A 272 0.25 -8.30 -9.30
C ALA A 272 1.70 -8.51 -9.79
N ARG A 273 2.12 -9.77 -9.85
CA ARG A 273 3.44 -10.13 -10.39
C ARG A 273 3.41 -10.12 -11.92
N PRO A 274 4.46 -9.63 -12.59
CA PRO A 274 5.70 -9.07 -12.03
C PRO A 274 5.54 -7.60 -11.58
N LYS A 275 5.72 -7.35 -10.27
CA LYS A 275 5.33 -6.09 -9.61
C LYS A 275 5.98 -4.85 -10.20
N TRP A 276 7.29 -4.88 -10.43
CA TRP A 276 8.01 -3.74 -10.99
C TRP A 276 7.46 -3.34 -12.37
N LYS A 277 7.02 -4.32 -13.17
CA LYS A 277 6.49 -4.06 -14.52
C LYS A 277 5.12 -3.41 -14.43
N VAL A 278 4.26 -3.92 -13.54
CA VAL A 278 2.94 -3.35 -13.26
C VAL A 278 3.07 -1.90 -12.78
N ILE A 279 3.94 -1.66 -11.80
CA ILE A 279 4.23 -0.31 -11.27
C ILE A 279 4.79 0.59 -12.38
N ASN A 280 5.76 0.12 -13.19
CA ASN A 280 6.35 0.93 -14.25
C ASN A 280 5.34 1.30 -15.35
N THR A 281 4.47 0.36 -15.73
CA THR A 281 3.39 0.63 -16.68
C THR A 281 2.39 1.62 -16.10
N ALA A 282 1.99 1.47 -14.83
CA ALA A 282 1.09 2.41 -14.16
C ALA A 282 1.69 3.83 -14.11
N LEU A 283 2.97 3.97 -13.74
CA LEU A 283 3.69 5.25 -13.73
C LEU A 283 3.68 5.95 -15.10
N THR A 284 3.90 5.21 -16.19
CA THR A 284 3.87 5.76 -17.55
C THR A 284 2.47 6.10 -18.01
N LEU A 285 1.49 5.22 -17.78
CA LEU A 285 0.10 5.48 -18.17
C LEU A 285 -0.46 6.69 -17.45
N ALA A 286 -0.24 6.80 -16.14
CA ALA A 286 -0.60 7.98 -15.37
C ALA A 286 0.02 9.26 -15.95
N ALA A 287 1.27 9.19 -16.44
CA ALA A 287 1.96 10.37 -16.98
C ALA A 287 1.35 10.83 -18.29
N VAL A 288 1.18 9.89 -19.22
CA VAL A 288 0.58 10.17 -20.52
C VAL A 288 -0.84 10.69 -20.34
N PHE A 289 -1.58 10.08 -19.43
CA PHE A 289 -2.97 10.45 -19.17
C PHE A 289 -3.08 11.84 -18.54
N LEU A 290 -2.32 12.12 -17.49
CA LEU A 290 -2.34 13.41 -16.79
C LEU A 290 -1.88 14.56 -17.68
N ILE A 291 -0.77 14.36 -18.40
CA ILE A 291 -0.25 15.36 -19.35
C ILE A 291 -1.26 15.56 -20.49
N GLY A 292 -1.83 14.48 -21.03
CA GLY A 292 -2.79 14.55 -22.13
C GLY A 292 -4.08 15.28 -21.74
N THR A 293 -4.67 14.91 -20.60
CA THR A 293 -5.91 15.52 -20.09
C THR A 293 -5.69 16.99 -19.74
N GLY A 294 -4.60 17.33 -19.04
CA GLY A 294 -4.29 18.72 -18.69
C GLY A 294 -4.01 19.62 -19.91
N ILE A 295 -3.37 19.10 -20.96
CA ILE A 295 -3.20 19.86 -22.23
C ILE A 295 -4.55 20.17 -22.86
N VAL A 296 -5.44 19.17 -22.94
CA VAL A 296 -6.76 19.35 -23.58
C VAL A 296 -7.60 20.34 -22.78
N GLN A 297 -7.62 20.22 -21.46
CA GLN A 297 -8.34 21.15 -20.57
C GLN A 297 -7.79 22.58 -20.67
N LEU A 298 -6.48 22.78 -20.47
CA LEU A 298 -5.88 24.12 -20.56
C LEU A 298 -6.09 24.76 -21.94
N PHE A 299 -6.06 23.96 -23.01
CA PHE A 299 -6.36 24.44 -24.35
C PHE A 299 -7.83 24.86 -24.49
N ALA A 300 -8.77 24.04 -24.03
CA ALA A 300 -10.20 24.36 -24.06
C ALA A 300 -10.50 25.60 -23.19
N ALA A 301 -9.94 25.67 -21.99
CA ALA A 301 -10.04 26.82 -21.10
C ALA A 301 -9.48 28.11 -21.73
N GLN A 302 -8.35 28.04 -22.44
CA GLN A 302 -7.83 29.19 -23.18
C GLN A 302 -8.79 29.62 -24.29
N GLN A 303 -9.29 28.64 -25.06
CA GLN A 303 -10.11 28.90 -26.23
C GLN A 303 -11.48 29.49 -25.87
N TRP A 304 -12.09 28.99 -24.81
CA TRP A 304 -13.37 29.48 -24.28
C TRP A 304 -13.21 30.54 -23.18
N ARG A 305 -11.99 31.02 -22.92
CA ARG A 305 -11.65 32.07 -21.95
C ARG A 305 -12.16 31.79 -20.52
N ILE A 306 -12.10 30.53 -20.09
CA ILE A 306 -12.56 30.11 -18.77
C ILE A 306 -11.64 30.69 -17.68
N PRO A 307 -12.14 31.52 -16.74
CA PRO A 307 -11.33 32.05 -15.66
C PRO A 307 -11.00 30.98 -14.62
N ALA A 308 -10.10 31.29 -13.68
CA ALA A 308 -9.92 30.44 -12.52
C ALA A 308 -11.01 30.75 -11.48
N THR A 309 -11.80 29.74 -11.13
CA THR A 309 -12.94 29.83 -10.21
C THR A 309 -12.67 29.01 -8.97
N GLU A 310 -12.63 29.62 -7.78
CA GLU A 310 -12.51 28.87 -6.52
C GLU A 310 -13.84 28.16 -6.20
N GLY A 311 -13.80 26.88 -5.83
CA GLY A 311 -14.99 26.07 -5.54
C GLY A 311 -15.60 25.33 -6.75
N TYR A 312 -15.37 25.78 -7.99
CA TYR A 312 -15.89 25.13 -9.21
C TYR A 312 -14.77 24.76 -10.19
N SER A 313 -14.60 23.49 -10.51
CA SER A 313 -13.49 23.05 -11.39
C SER A 313 -13.67 23.58 -12.82
N THR A 314 -12.59 24.02 -13.46
CA THR A 314 -12.57 24.43 -14.88
C THR A 314 -13.16 23.35 -15.80
N LEU A 315 -12.91 22.08 -15.47
CA LEU A 315 -13.44 20.93 -16.20
C LEU A 315 -14.98 20.87 -16.22
N LEU A 316 -15.64 21.26 -15.13
CA LEU A 316 -17.09 21.25 -15.08
C LEU A 316 -17.70 22.37 -15.93
N ILE A 317 -17.03 23.52 -16.03
CA ILE A 317 -17.45 24.61 -16.94
C ILE A 317 -17.33 24.12 -18.39
N GLU A 318 -16.24 23.44 -18.74
CA GLU A 318 -16.09 22.81 -20.05
C GLU A 318 -17.23 21.81 -20.34
N TYR A 319 -17.62 21.01 -19.34
CA TYR A 319 -18.73 20.06 -19.47
C TYR A 319 -20.09 20.73 -19.61
N GLU A 320 -20.34 21.86 -18.93
CA GLU A 320 -21.57 22.65 -19.09
C GLU A 320 -21.72 23.22 -20.50
N ILE A 321 -20.63 23.75 -21.07
CA ILE A 321 -20.61 24.24 -22.45
C ILE A 321 -20.98 23.10 -23.41
N ILE A 322 -20.36 21.92 -23.25
CA ILE A 322 -20.67 20.73 -24.07
C ILE A 322 -22.11 20.27 -23.89
N ALA A 323 -22.60 20.26 -22.66
CA ALA A 323 -23.95 19.82 -22.33
C ALA A 323 -25.01 20.72 -22.95
N ALA A 324 -24.79 22.03 -22.97
CA ALA A 324 -25.70 23.00 -23.57
C ALA A 324 -25.64 22.98 -25.11
N GLN A 325 -24.43 22.95 -25.67
CA GLN A 325 -24.22 23.13 -27.12
C GLN A 325 -24.27 21.83 -27.91
N THR A 326 -23.47 20.83 -27.53
CA THR A 326 -23.27 19.61 -28.32
C THR A 326 -24.30 18.54 -28.00
N LEU A 327 -24.66 18.41 -26.72
CA LEU A 327 -25.61 17.40 -26.23
C LEU A 327 -26.99 17.99 -25.89
N GLY A 328 -27.13 19.30 -26.02
CA GLY A 328 -28.35 20.06 -25.75
C GLY A 328 -28.96 20.62 -27.03
N ASN A 329 -29.83 21.61 -26.87
CA ASN A 329 -30.51 22.26 -27.99
C ASN A 329 -29.69 23.38 -28.65
N GLY A 330 -28.52 23.71 -28.09
CA GLY A 330 -27.71 24.85 -28.53
C GLY A 330 -28.21 26.16 -27.94
N ILE A 331 -27.29 27.11 -27.78
CA ILE A 331 -27.58 28.48 -27.32
C ILE A 331 -26.78 29.43 -28.21
N SER A 332 -27.40 30.50 -28.68
CA SER A 332 -26.72 31.64 -29.28
C SER A 332 -26.88 32.87 -28.38
N GLU A 333 -26.04 33.88 -28.58
CA GLU A 333 -26.17 35.16 -27.85
C GLU A 333 -27.57 35.80 -28.04
N GLU A 334 -28.21 35.56 -29.18
CA GLU A 334 -29.53 36.08 -29.51
C GLU A 334 -30.66 35.42 -28.69
N ASP A 335 -30.42 34.22 -28.14
CA ASP A 335 -31.40 33.49 -27.33
C ASP A 335 -31.48 34.03 -25.89
N ILE A 336 -30.49 34.81 -25.45
CA ILE A 336 -30.42 35.42 -24.11
C ILE A 336 -31.21 36.74 -24.12
N VAL A 337 -32.54 36.61 -24.15
CA VAL A 337 -33.45 37.76 -24.10
C VAL A 337 -33.94 38.01 -22.68
N VAL A 338 -33.53 39.13 -22.09
CA VAL A 338 -34.04 39.56 -20.78
C VAL A 338 -35.51 39.92 -20.90
N THR A 339 -36.34 39.28 -20.08
CA THR A 339 -37.79 39.52 -20.03
C THR A 339 -38.17 40.33 -18.81
N ASN A 340 -39.38 40.91 -18.81
CA ASN A 340 -39.91 41.60 -17.63
C ASN A 340 -40.01 40.69 -16.39
N ALA A 341 -40.14 39.37 -16.56
CA ALA A 341 -40.14 38.45 -15.43
C ALA A 341 -38.75 38.39 -14.76
N ASP A 342 -37.69 38.38 -15.56
CA ASP A 342 -36.30 38.35 -15.08
C ASP A 342 -35.96 39.65 -14.32
N TYR A 343 -36.43 40.81 -14.82
CA TYR A 343 -36.31 42.09 -14.11
C TYR A 343 -37.03 42.10 -12.76
N VAL A 344 -38.27 41.60 -12.71
CA VAL A 344 -39.06 41.56 -11.46
C VAL A 344 -38.42 40.62 -10.44
N GLU A 345 -37.83 39.53 -10.89
CA GLU A 345 -37.13 38.57 -10.02
C GLU A 345 -35.78 39.11 -9.54
N ALA A 346 -35.04 39.82 -10.39
CA ALA A 346 -33.83 40.56 -10.02
C ALA A 346 -34.13 41.69 -9.02
N GLU A 347 -35.22 42.44 -9.19
CA GLU A 347 -35.67 43.45 -8.22
C GLU A 347 -36.01 42.82 -6.87
N ARG A 348 -36.69 41.67 -6.86
CA ARG A 348 -36.99 40.95 -5.60
C ARG A 348 -35.73 40.47 -4.89
N PHE A 349 -34.76 39.94 -5.64
CA PHE A 349 -33.46 39.55 -5.10
C PHE A 349 -32.73 40.76 -4.51
N TYR A 350 -32.75 41.89 -5.21
CA TYR A 350 -32.18 43.14 -4.71
C TYR A 350 -32.87 43.63 -3.42
N GLU A 351 -34.20 43.52 -3.34
CA GLU A 351 -34.99 43.89 -2.17
C GLU A 351 -34.80 42.93 -0.97
N SER A 352 -34.36 41.68 -1.19
CA SER A 352 -34.13 40.70 -0.12
C SER A 352 -32.73 40.76 0.50
N LEU A 353 -31.73 41.23 -0.25
CA LEU A 353 -30.34 41.41 0.22
C LEU A 353 -30.18 42.09 1.60
N PRO A 354 -30.96 43.14 1.96
CA PRO A 354 -30.86 43.77 3.28
C PRO A 354 -31.32 42.86 4.43
N ALA A 355 -32.28 41.98 4.17
CA ALA A 355 -32.78 41.02 5.15
C ALA A 355 -31.80 39.84 5.33
N ASP A 356 -31.18 39.39 4.25
CA ASP A 356 -30.19 38.32 4.26
C ASP A 356 -28.88 38.79 4.95
N ARG A 357 -28.42 40.03 4.70
CA ARG A 357 -27.32 40.66 5.46
C ARG A 357 -27.56 40.66 6.96
N ALA A 358 -28.78 40.97 7.40
CA ALA A 358 -29.12 41.01 8.82
C ALA A 358 -29.14 39.61 9.47
N VAL A 359 -29.40 38.55 8.70
CA VAL A 359 -29.39 37.17 9.17
C VAL A 359 -27.95 36.62 9.24
N GLU A 360 -27.10 36.92 8.27
CA GLU A 360 -25.68 36.53 8.28
C GLU A 360 -24.89 37.23 9.39
N GLU A 361 -25.11 38.54 9.61
CA GLU A 361 -24.50 39.29 10.74
C GLU A 361 -24.89 38.69 12.10
N LEU A 362 -26.08 38.07 12.22
CA LEU A 362 -26.52 37.37 13.43
C LEU A 362 -25.91 35.96 13.58
N GLN A 363 -25.47 35.32 12.49
CA GLN A 363 -24.84 34.00 12.49
C GLN A 363 -23.31 34.06 12.57
N GLY A 364 -22.72 35.24 12.36
CA GLY A 364 -21.29 35.47 12.50
C GLY A 364 -20.46 35.07 11.28
N ASP A 365 -21.10 34.93 10.11
CA ASP A 365 -20.40 34.83 8.82
C ASP A 365 -20.14 36.26 8.30
N GLU A 366 -18.85 36.64 8.19
CA GLU A 366 -18.41 37.93 7.66
C GLU A 366 -18.02 37.82 6.17
N GLY A 367 -18.79 37.06 5.38
CA GLY A 367 -18.59 36.94 3.94
C GLY A 367 -19.31 38.05 3.15
N PRO A 368 -18.81 38.47 1.97
CA PRO A 368 -19.60 39.30 1.06
C PRO A 368 -20.77 38.48 0.48
N LEU A 369 -22.01 39.00 0.58
CA LEU A 369 -23.21 38.38 -0.01
C LEU A 369 -23.26 38.43 -1.55
N LEU A 370 -22.40 39.24 -2.15
CA LEU A 370 -22.26 39.45 -3.59
C LEU A 370 -20.77 39.51 -3.93
N GLY A 371 -20.37 39.01 -5.10
CA GLY A 371 -18.98 39.14 -5.58
C GLY A 371 -18.52 40.60 -5.68
N ASP A 372 -17.21 40.84 -5.52
CA ASP A 372 -16.58 42.17 -5.48
C ASP A 372 -16.98 43.11 -6.66
N GLU A 373 -17.31 42.55 -7.83
CA GLU A 373 -17.75 43.33 -9.00
C GLU A 373 -19.21 43.79 -8.90
N LEU A 374 -20.09 43.00 -8.28
CA LEU A 374 -21.52 43.30 -8.11
C LEU A 374 -21.76 44.30 -6.98
N GLU A 375 -20.96 44.28 -5.91
CA GLU A 375 -21.09 45.23 -4.79
C GLU A 375 -20.78 46.69 -5.19
N ASN A 376 -20.01 46.90 -6.26
CA ASN A 376 -19.61 48.23 -6.74
C ASN A 376 -20.59 48.86 -7.74
N LEU A 377 -21.67 48.15 -8.12
CA LEU A 377 -22.66 48.63 -9.07
C LEU A 377 -23.73 49.52 -8.41
N SER A 378 -24.30 50.46 -9.18
CA SER A 378 -25.50 51.18 -8.74
C SER A 378 -26.68 50.22 -8.68
N GLY A 379 -27.70 50.50 -7.84
CA GLY A 379 -28.85 49.61 -7.67
C GLY A 379 -29.56 49.23 -8.99
N GLU A 380 -29.68 50.16 -9.93
CA GLU A 380 -30.23 49.87 -11.28
C GLU A 380 -29.30 48.97 -12.11
N ALA A 381 -27.98 49.21 -12.07
CA ALA A 381 -27.01 48.40 -12.81
C ALA A 381 -26.87 46.98 -12.22
N LEU A 382 -27.05 46.83 -10.92
CA LEU A 382 -27.08 45.52 -10.25
C LEU A 382 -28.33 44.73 -10.66
N VAL A 383 -29.51 45.36 -10.69
CA VAL A 383 -30.75 44.72 -11.16
C VAL A 383 -30.63 44.32 -12.64
N GLU A 384 -30.03 45.15 -13.48
CA GLU A 384 -29.81 44.83 -14.90
C GLU A 384 -28.85 43.64 -15.08
N ALA A 385 -27.76 43.60 -14.31
CA ALA A 385 -26.81 42.48 -14.31
C ALA A 385 -27.46 41.16 -13.83
N VAL A 386 -28.17 41.19 -12.71
CA VAL A 386 -28.87 40.02 -12.17
C VAL A 386 -30.00 39.56 -13.11
N ALA A 387 -30.72 40.49 -13.76
CA ALA A 387 -31.75 40.15 -14.73
C ALA A 387 -31.16 39.46 -15.97
N TYR A 388 -29.98 39.89 -16.42
CA TYR A 388 -29.24 39.21 -17.48
C TYR A 388 -28.82 37.80 -17.06
N ASP A 389 -28.29 37.61 -15.86
CA ASP A 389 -27.89 36.31 -15.34
C ASP A 389 -29.07 35.34 -15.20
N LEU A 390 -30.23 35.84 -14.77
CA LEU A 390 -31.47 35.07 -14.72
C LEU A 390 -31.94 34.66 -16.12
N ALA A 391 -31.88 35.57 -17.10
CA ALA A 391 -32.22 35.28 -18.48
C ALA A 391 -31.27 34.24 -19.10
N PHE A 392 -29.97 34.35 -18.80
CA PHE A 392 -28.94 33.39 -19.21
C PHE A 392 -29.18 32.02 -18.57
N ALA A 393 -29.38 31.96 -17.25
CA ALA A 393 -29.66 30.72 -16.53
C ALA A 393 -30.92 30.03 -17.07
N ARG A 394 -31.95 30.81 -17.41
CA ARG A 394 -33.16 30.29 -18.06
C ARG A 394 -32.85 29.70 -19.44
N ALA A 395 -32.11 30.41 -20.29
CA ALA A 395 -31.73 29.92 -21.61
C ALA A 395 -30.88 28.64 -21.52
N LEU A 396 -29.94 28.60 -20.57
CA LEU A 396 -29.10 27.46 -20.28
C LEU A 396 -29.89 26.24 -19.79
N ASN A 397 -30.82 26.44 -18.87
CA ASN A 397 -31.72 25.40 -18.40
C ASN A 397 -32.61 24.90 -19.54
N GLN A 398 -33.19 25.77 -20.37
CA GLN A 398 -34.01 25.36 -21.51
C GLN A 398 -33.21 24.57 -22.57
N ALA A 399 -31.92 24.90 -22.76
CA ALA A 399 -31.07 24.18 -23.69
C ALA A 399 -30.67 22.78 -23.19
N THR A 400 -30.67 22.56 -21.87
CA THR A 400 -30.21 21.32 -21.24
C THR A 400 -31.35 20.44 -20.71
N GLU A 401 -32.50 21.02 -20.37
CA GLU A 401 -33.64 20.33 -19.77
C GLU A 401 -34.23 19.30 -20.75
N GLY A 402 -34.39 18.06 -20.28
CA GLY A 402 -34.92 16.96 -21.08
C GLY A 402 -33.99 16.48 -22.20
N THR A 403 -32.79 17.04 -22.34
CA THR A 403 -31.80 16.63 -23.34
C THR A 403 -30.76 15.67 -22.76
N PRO A 404 -30.00 14.95 -23.60
CA PRO A 404 -28.83 14.18 -23.16
C PRO A 404 -27.79 15.01 -22.38
N GLY A 405 -27.74 16.34 -22.60
CA GLY A 405 -26.87 17.27 -21.89
C GLY A 405 -27.09 17.28 -20.37
N SER A 406 -28.35 17.35 -19.90
CA SER A 406 -28.65 17.29 -18.46
C SER A 406 -28.18 15.98 -17.82
N THR A 407 -28.41 14.85 -18.50
CA THR A 407 -27.96 13.53 -18.03
C THR A 407 -26.43 13.44 -18.01
N PHE A 408 -25.76 14.01 -19.02
CA PHE A 408 -24.30 14.07 -19.07
C PHE A 408 -23.72 14.86 -17.89
N LEU A 409 -24.26 16.03 -17.57
CA LEU A 409 -23.81 16.82 -16.41
C LEU A 409 -24.04 16.12 -15.08
N PHE A 410 -25.23 15.55 -14.89
CA PHE A 410 -25.53 14.79 -13.68
C PHE A 410 -24.57 13.60 -13.50
N VAL A 411 -24.29 12.85 -14.57
CA VAL A 411 -23.33 11.74 -14.56
C VAL A 411 -21.92 12.25 -14.33
N ALA A 412 -21.49 13.34 -14.98
CA ALA A 412 -20.17 13.92 -14.80
C ALA A 412 -19.93 14.36 -13.35
N GLY A 413 -20.84 15.14 -12.78
CA GLY A 413 -20.75 15.62 -11.39
C GLY A 413 -20.79 14.47 -10.39
N THR A 414 -21.68 13.48 -10.58
CA THR A 414 -21.75 12.30 -9.71
C THR A 414 -20.47 11.48 -9.76
N LEU A 415 -19.95 11.18 -10.96
CA LEU A 415 -18.73 10.40 -11.09
C LEU A 415 -17.50 11.18 -10.58
N LEU A 416 -17.48 12.51 -10.71
CA LEU A 416 -16.42 13.36 -10.16
C LEU A 416 -16.45 13.39 -8.62
N SER A 417 -17.64 13.48 -8.00
CA SER A 417 -17.78 13.33 -6.56
C SER A 417 -17.28 11.95 -6.10
N ILE A 418 -17.71 10.88 -6.78
CA ILE A 418 -17.24 9.51 -6.48
C ILE A 418 -15.72 9.40 -6.62
N ILE A 419 -15.10 9.94 -7.68
CA ILE A 419 -13.66 9.79 -7.87
C ILE A 419 -12.85 10.52 -6.79
N LEU A 420 -13.33 11.69 -6.35
CA LEU A 420 -12.74 12.44 -5.23
C LEU A 420 -12.86 11.64 -3.92
N LEU A 421 -13.99 10.98 -3.66
CA LEU A 421 -14.12 10.06 -2.53
C LEU A 421 -13.16 8.87 -2.62
N LEU A 422 -12.99 8.31 -3.81
CA LEU A 422 -12.10 7.17 -4.04
C LEU A 422 -10.61 7.55 -3.88
N ALA A 423 -10.22 8.78 -4.21
CA ALA A 423 -8.86 9.31 -3.99
C ALA A 423 -8.45 9.28 -2.51
N GLN A 424 -9.40 9.47 -1.59
CA GLN A 424 -9.16 9.31 -0.15
C GLN A 424 -8.65 7.90 0.20
N GLY A 425 -9.08 6.89 -0.58
CA GLY A 425 -8.61 5.51 -0.45
C GLY A 425 -7.09 5.39 -0.57
N GLY A 426 -6.48 6.14 -1.50
CA GLY A 426 -5.03 6.21 -1.67
C GLY A 426 -4.33 6.78 -0.42
N GLY A 427 -4.87 7.87 0.14
CA GLY A 427 -4.39 8.46 1.39
C GLY A 427 -4.48 7.49 2.58
N TYR A 428 -5.62 6.82 2.77
CA TYR A 428 -5.80 5.86 3.85
C TYR A 428 -4.91 4.63 3.72
N VAL A 429 -4.93 3.97 2.56
CA VAL A 429 -4.20 2.70 2.33
C VAL A 429 -2.70 2.96 2.25
N GLY A 430 -2.28 3.99 1.53
CA GLY A 430 -0.89 4.42 1.43
C GLY A 430 -0.34 4.85 2.78
N GLY A 431 -1.05 5.75 3.48
CA GLY A 431 -0.66 6.25 4.80
C GLY A 431 -0.50 5.12 5.84
N ALA A 432 -1.47 4.21 5.88
CA ALA A 432 -1.41 3.04 6.76
C ALA A 432 -0.25 2.10 6.40
N ALA A 433 0.04 1.90 5.11
CA ALA A 433 1.16 1.09 4.67
C ALA A 433 2.52 1.65 5.14
N VAL A 434 2.69 2.97 5.03
CA VAL A 434 3.91 3.65 5.50
C VAL A 434 4.01 3.59 7.02
N ALA A 435 2.90 3.77 7.75
CA ALA A 435 2.86 3.61 9.20
C ALA A 435 3.21 2.18 9.64
N ALA A 436 2.71 1.16 8.93
CA ALA A 436 3.04 -0.24 9.18
C ALA A 436 4.53 -0.53 8.95
N ASN A 437 5.12 0.02 7.88
CA ASN A 437 6.56 -0.09 7.63
C ASN A 437 7.39 0.62 8.71
N ALA A 438 6.97 1.81 9.14
CA ALA A 438 7.61 2.53 10.24
C ALA A 438 7.50 1.77 11.58
N ALA A 439 6.37 1.11 11.83
CA ALA A 439 6.18 0.24 12.99
C ALA A 439 7.10 -1.00 12.91
N ARG A 440 7.29 -1.60 11.73
CA ARG A 440 8.24 -2.71 11.51
C ARG A 440 9.69 -2.28 11.70
N LEU A 441 10.03 -1.03 11.40
CA LEU A 441 11.34 -0.43 11.67
C LEU A 441 11.54 -0.04 13.15
N GLY A 442 10.53 -0.23 14.00
CA GLY A 442 10.60 0.15 15.42
C GLY A 442 10.37 1.63 15.67
N ARG A 443 9.96 2.42 14.67
CA ARG A 443 9.78 3.88 14.76
C ARG A 443 8.41 4.30 15.26
N LEU A 444 7.41 3.44 15.07
CA LEU A 444 6.06 3.63 15.58
C LEU A 444 5.65 2.47 16.49
N PRO A 445 4.62 2.65 17.33
CA PRO A 445 4.06 1.56 18.14
C PRO A 445 3.61 0.37 17.28
N ASN A 446 3.67 -0.84 17.85
CA ASN A 446 3.28 -2.07 17.13
C ASN A 446 1.80 -2.07 16.69
N LEU A 447 0.95 -1.26 17.31
CA LEU A 447 -0.46 -1.09 16.92
C LEU A 447 -0.61 -0.71 15.43
N PHE A 448 0.33 0.07 14.90
CA PHE A 448 0.34 0.52 13.50
C PHE A 448 0.77 -0.58 12.51
N ALA A 449 1.24 -1.74 12.97
CA ALA A 449 1.54 -2.87 12.08
C ALA A 449 0.28 -3.45 11.43
N ASN A 450 -0.90 -3.21 12.02
CA ASN A 450 -2.20 -3.52 11.43
C ASN A 450 -2.72 -2.29 10.66
N ASP A 451 -2.87 -2.43 9.34
CA ASP A 451 -3.34 -1.37 8.44
C ASP A 451 -4.66 -0.73 8.92
N ARG A 452 -5.58 -1.50 9.54
CA ARG A 452 -6.87 -0.97 10.04
C ARG A 452 -6.70 0.09 11.13
N ASN A 453 -5.75 -0.11 12.03
CA ASN A 453 -5.49 0.85 13.10
C ASN A 453 -4.83 2.12 12.53
N GLY A 454 -3.94 1.96 11.54
CA GLY A 454 -3.35 3.07 10.81
C GLY A 454 -4.43 3.94 10.15
N ILE A 455 -5.37 3.32 9.43
CA ILE A 455 -6.50 3.99 8.78
C ILE A 455 -7.35 4.78 9.80
N ALA A 456 -7.69 4.17 10.94
CA ALA A 456 -8.49 4.82 11.97
C ALA A 456 -7.78 6.04 12.60
N VAL A 457 -6.46 5.95 12.84
CA VAL A 457 -5.68 7.08 13.38
C VAL A 457 -5.58 8.22 12.37
N ILE A 458 -5.31 7.91 11.10
CA ILE A 458 -5.24 8.92 10.04
C ILE A 458 -6.58 9.64 9.93
N TRP A 459 -7.69 8.89 9.89
CA TRP A 459 -9.04 9.49 9.90
C TRP A 459 -9.25 10.39 11.12
N GLY A 460 -8.89 9.93 12.32
CA GLY A 460 -9.08 10.71 13.54
C GLY A 460 -8.35 12.05 13.51
N VAL A 461 -7.15 12.08 12.93
CA VAL A 461 -6.41 13.34 12.73
C VAL A 461 -7.04 14.20 11.64
N SER A 462 -7.41 13.61 10.49
CA SER A 462 -8.08 14.34 9.41
C SER A 462 -9.41 14.95 9.85
N ALA A 463 -10.25 14.22 10.58
CA ALA A 463 -11.54 14.69 11.09
C ALA A 463 -11.39 15.90 12.03
N ILE A 464 -10.32 15.97 12.83
CA ILE A 464 -10.03 17.14 13.68
C ILE A 464 -9.61 18.34 12.83
N LEU A 465 -8.90 18.11 11.72
CA LEU A 465 -8.33 19.16 10.89
C LEU A 465 -9.29 19.69 9.82
N ILE A 466 -10.24 18.89 9.31
CA ILE A 466 -11.26 19.32 8.33
C ILE A 466 -11.98 20.62 8.75
N PRO A 467 -12.52 20.76 9.98
CA PRO A 467 -13.20 22.00 10.37
C PRO A 467 -12.27 23.21 10.55
N ILE A 468 -10.96 22.96 10.68
CA ILE A 468 -9.91 23.98 10.85
C ILE A 468 -9.43 24.46 9.48
N ILE A 469 -9.24 23.56 8.53
CA ILE A 469 -8.73 23.86 7.19
C ILE A 469 -9.89 23.80 6.21
N ARG A 470 -10.58 24.93 6.05
CA ARG A 470 -11.86 25.02 5.33
C ARG A 470 -11.73 25.18 3.81
N GLU A 471 -10.56 25.65 3.34
CA GLU A 471 -10.34 26.02 1.95
C GLU A 471 -9.30 25.14 1.26
N VAL A 472 -9.60 24.70 0.03
CA VAL A 472 -8.72 23.86 -0.78
C VAL A 472 -7.41 24.58 -1.13
N VAL A 473 -7.45 25.89 -1.38
CA VAL A 473 -6.28 26.71 -1.75
C VAL A 473 -5.26 26.80 -0.62
N VAL A 474 -5.73 26.80 0.63
CA VAL A 474 -4.85 26.76 1.80
C VAL A 474 -4.17 25.39 1.90
N VAL A 475 -4.92 24.30 1.74
CA VAL A 475 -4.36 22.94 1.81
C VAL A 475 -3.37 22.66 0.68
N GLU A 476 -3.59 23.23 -0.51
CA GLU A 476 -2.72 23.11 -1.68
C GLU A 476 -1.25 23.35 -1.32
N ALA A 477 -0.98 24.48 -0.66
CA ALA A 477 0.37 24.93 -0.39
C ALA A 477 1.11 23.94 0.52
N TYR A 478 0.39 23.35 1.49
CA TYR A 478 0.91 22.36 2.42
C TYR A 478 1.13 21.01 1.73
N TYR A 479 0.17 20.59 0.92
CA TYR A 479 0.20 19.29 0.25
C TYR A 479 1.34 19.21 -0.78
N ALA A 480 1.62 20.30 -1.49
CA ALA A 480 2.71 20.36 -2.47
C ALA A 480 4.10 20.04 -1.90
N PHE A 481 4.39 20.45 -0.66
CA PHE A 481 5.66 20.14 -0.01
C PHE A 481 5.83 18.65 0.32
N GLY A 482 4.73 17.94 0.61
CA GLY A 482 4.74 16.51 0.95
C GLY A 482 5.31 15.67 -0.19
N PHE A 483 4.62 15.66 -1.33
CA PHE A 483 5.01 14.83 -2.47
C PHE A 483 6.28 15.32 -3.20
N VAL A 484 6.54 16.63 -3.31
CA VAL A 484 7.79 17.10 -3.95
C VAL A 484 9.01 16.69 -3.13
N SER A 485 8.89 16.69 -1.79
CA SER A 485 9.95 16.13 -0.94
C SER A 485 10.14 14.64 -1.19
N ALA A 486 9.07 13.88 -1.41
CA ALA A 486 9.16 12.47 -1.79
C ALA A 486 9.88 12.28 -3.14
N PHE A 487 9.60 13.14 -4.14
CA PHE A 487 10.30 13.13 -5.43
C PHE A 487 11.81 13.37 -5.26
N VAL A 488 12.18 14.33 -4.42
CA VAL A 488 13.57 14.63 -4.08
C VAL A 488 14.24 13.42 -3.42
N ILE A 489 13.59 12.82 -2.42
CA ILE A 489 14.13 11.68 -1.67
C ILE A 489 14.31 10.46 -2.58
N THR A 490 13.28 10.10 -3.36
CA THR A 490 13.32 8.96 -4.29
C THR A 490 14.39 9.15 -5.35
N SER A 491 14.42 10.30 -6.02
CA SER A 491 15.37 10.56 -7.11
C SER A 491 16.82 10.56 -6.62
N THR A 492 17.07 11.19 -5.48
CA THR A 492 18.40 11.22 -4.85
C THR A 492 18.85 9.82 -4.43
N THR A 493 17.92 9.02 -3.91
CA THR A 493 18.19 7.64 -3.48
C THR A 493 18.57 6.75 -4.66
N VAL A 494 17.87 6.87 -5.78
CA VAL A 494 18.19 6.12 -7.02
C VAL A 494 19.53 6.54 -7.60
N PHE A 495 19.87 7.84 -7.56
CA PHE A 495 21.16 8.34 -8.03
C PHE A 495 22.33 7.80 -7.19
N PHE A 496 22.19 7.81 -5.86
CA PHE A 496 23.19 7.32 -4.92
C PHE A 496 22.98 5.87 -4.46
N VAL A 497 22.27 5.07 -5.26
CA VAL A 497 21.98 3.65 -4.95
C VAL A 497 23.26 2.89 -4.58
N ARG A 498 23.16 2.05 -3.53
CA ARG A 498 24.27 1.22 -3.08
C ARG A 498 24.61 0.12 -4.08
N GLU A 499 25.87 -0.30 -4.06
CA GLU A 499 26.38 -1.33 -4.97
C GLU A 499 25.82 -2.73 -4.70
N ASP A 500 25.52 -3.05 -3.44
CA ASP A 500 24.92 -4.33 -3.04
C ASP A 500 23.51 -4.48 -3.62
N ALA A 501 22.68 -3.43 -3.55
CA ALA A 501 21.34 -3.41 -4.13
C ALA A 501 21.35 -3.59 -5.66
N LEU A 502 22.38 -3.07 -6.35
CA LEU A 502 22.57 -3.32 -7.79
C LEU A 502 22.92 -4.79 -8.06
N ARG A 503 23.85 -5.36 -7.28
CA ARG A 503 24.29 -6.75 -7.42
C ARG A 503 23.15 -7.75 -7.15
N GLU A 504 22.27 -7.47 -6.19
CA GLU A 504 21.08 -8.29 -5.93
C GLU A 504 20.14 -8.39 -7.14
N ARG A 505 20.17 -7.39 -8.04
CA ARG A 505 19.43 -7.39 -9.32
C ARG A 505 20.27 -7.87 -10.51
N GLY A 506 21.47 -8.39 -10.27
CA GLY A 506 22.38 -8.82 -11.33
C GLY A 506 22.99 -7.67 -12.14
N ILE A 507 22.96 -6.44 -11.61
CA ILE A 507 23.59 -5.27 -12.24
C ILE A 507 25.00 -5.10 -11.65
N GLU A 508 26.02 -5.18 -12.50
CA GLU A 508 27.40 -4.97 -12.08
C GLU A 508 27.66 -3.46 -11.79
N PRO A 509 28.19 -3.10 -10.61
CA PRO A 509 28.51 -1.71 -10.30
C PRO A 509 29.47 -1.10 -11.32
N GLY A 510 29.15 0.10 -11.81
CA GLY A 510 29.95 0.82 -12.81
C GLY A 510 29.70 0.41 -14.27
N SER A 511 28.89 -0.63 -14.51
CA SER A 511 28.50 -1.07 -15.85
C SER A 511 27.66 -0.04 -16.61
N GLY A 512 27.44 -0.27 -17.91
CA GLY A 512 26.57 0.59 -18.72
C GLY A 512 25.11 0.60 -18.23
N GLU A 513 24.64 -0.54 -17.70
CA GLU A 513 23.33 -0.69 -17.06
C GLU A 513 23.25 0.16 -15.77
N ALA A 514 24.23 0.04 -14.88
CA ALA A 514 24.28 0.82 -13.64
C ALA A 514 24.31 2.34 -13.91
N ARG A 515 25.05 2.76 -14.94
CA ARG A 515 25.09 4.18 -15.36
C ARG A 515 23.75 4.67 -15.89
N SER A 516 23.03 3.86 -16.67
CA SER A 516 21.68 4.22 -17.14
C SER A 516 20.69 4.38 -15.99
N LEU A 517 20.75 3.48 -15.00
CA LEU A 517 19.89 3.53 -13.81
C LEU A 517 20.18 4.80 -13.00
N LYS A 518 21.45 5.07 -12.71
CA LYS A 518 21.85 6.31 -12.01
C LYS A 518 21.50 7.56 -12.82
N PHE A 519 21.61 7.52 -14.15
CA PHE A 519 21.21 8.64 -15.00
C PHE A 519 19.70 8.92 -14.94
N ALA A 520 18.86 7.90 -14.77
CA ALA A 520 17.44 8.11 -14.47
C ALA A 520 17.25 8.84 -13.14
N GLY A 521 17.96 8.43 -12.08
CA GLY A 521 17.97 9.13 -10.79
C GLY A 521 18.47 10.58 -10.90
N LEU A 522 19.52 10.85 -11.68
CA LEU A 522 20.05 12.20 -11.91
C LEU A 522 19.02 13.13 -12.54
N ARG A 523 18.31 12.66 -13.58
CA ARG A 523 17.25 13.45 -14.23
C ARG A 523 16.11 13.76 -13.27
N GLY A 524 15.67 12.76 -12.49
CA GLY A 524 14.69 12.97 -11.43
C GLY A 524 15.16 13.95 -10.37
N MET A 525 16.45 13.91 -10.01
CA MET A 525 17.04 14.80 -9.02
C MET A 525 17.04 16.25 -9.53
N VAL A 526 17.49 16.50 -10.76
CA VAL A 526 17.44 17.84 -11.35
C VAL A 526 16.01 18.37 -11.40
N ALA A 527 15.04 17.55 -11.84
CA ALA A 527 13.64 17.94 -11.92
C ALA A 527 13.02 18.26 -10.56
N SER A 528 13.16 17.35 -9.59
CA SER A 528 12.58 17.48 -8.25
C SER A 528 13.20 18.62 -7.45
N TYR A 529 14.52 18.84 -7.55
CA TYR A 529 15.17 19.97 -6.88
C TYR A 529 14.74 21.31 -7.48
N PHE A 530 14.57 21.37 -8.81
CA PHE A 530 14.02 22.56 -9.44
C PHE A 530 12.60 22.85 -8.93
N MET A 531 11.74 21.84 -8.89
CA MET A 531 10.38 21.96 -8.33
C MET A 531 10.40 22.41 -6.86
N LEU A 532 11.29 21.85 -6.04
CA LEU A 532 11.43 22.22 -4.64
C LEU A 532 11.86 23.69 -4.47
N ILE A 533 12.81 24.17 -5.30
CA ILE A 533 13.23 25.59 -5.27
C ILE A 533 12.05 26.50 -5.60
N VAL A 534 11.26 26.14 -6.62
CA VAL A 534 10.05 26.90 -6.98
C VAL A 534 9.06 26.93 -5.81
N LEU A 535 8.77 25.79 -5.18
CA LEU A 535 7.87 25.74 -4.01
C LEU A 535 8.37 26.58 -2.84
N VAL A 536 9.66 26.45 -2.48
CA VAL A 536 10.25 27.20 -1.37
C VAL A 536 10.20 28.71 -1.64
N THR A 537 10.32 29.15 -2.89
CA THR A 537 10.29 30.58 -3.22
C THR A 537 8.87 31.14 -3.32
N GLN A 538 7.90 30.34 -3.79
CA GLN A 538 6.53 30.82 -4.05
C GLN A 538 5.52 30.53 -2.93
N LYS A 539 5.77 29.53 -2.08
CA LYS A 539 4.85 29.09 -1.02
C LYS A 539 5.56 29.07 0.35
N THR A 540 6.35 30.11 0.63
CA THR A 540 7.16 30.22 1.87
C THR A 540 6.31 30.14 3.14
N ASP A 541 5.07 30.66 3.10
CA ASP A 541 4.20 30.73 4.28
C ASP A 541 3.80 29.33 4.77
N ALA A 542 3.61 28.38 3.84
CA ALA A 542 3.30 27.00 4.19
C ALA A 542 4.50 26.23 4.76
N LEU A 543 5.73 26.64 4.43
CA LEU A 543 6.96 25.96 4.83
C LEU A 543 7.09 25.87 6.35
N GLY A 544 6.71 26.92 7.07
CA GLY A 544 6.78 26.96 8.53
C GLY A 544 5.95 25.86 9.19
N ALA A 545 4.69 25.70 8.77
CA ALA A 545 3.81 24.69 9.35
C ALA A 545 4.25 23.26 8.96
N ILE A 546 4.65 23.03 7.70
CA ILE A 546 5.18 21.73 7.27
C ILE A 546 6.43 21.34 8.05
N LEU A 547 7.35 22.29 8.26
CA LEU A 547 8.58 22.05 8.98
C LEU A 547 8.29 21.73 10.46
N LEU A 548 7.35 22.44 11.09
CA LEU A 548 6.92 22.15 12.46
C LEU A 548 6.25 20.78 12.58
N ALA A 549 5.26 20.49 11.73
CA ALA A 549 4.55 19.20 11.73
C ALA A 549 5.49 18.03 11.41
N GLY A 550 6.28 18.14 10.34
CA GLY A 550 7.27 17.13 9.96
C GLY A 550 8.33 16.90 11.04
N THR A 551 8.79 17.97 11.70
CA THR A 551 9.72 17.86 12.83
C THR A 551 9.07 17.18 14.04
N ALA A 552 7.83 17.55 14.39
CA ALA A 552 7.10 16.94 15.50
C ALA A 552 6.89 15.42 15.29
N ILE A 553 6.45 15.01 14.10
CA ILE A 553 6.27 13.59 13.76
C ILE A 553 7.62 12.86 13.78
N THR A 554 8.68 13.48 13.26
CA THR A 554 10.02 12.88 13.27
C THR A 554 10.57 12.74 14.70
N LEU A 555 10.36 13.73 15.56
CA LEU A 555 10.73 13.68 16.98
C LEU A 555 9.94 12.60 17.71
N PHE A 556 8.65 12.45 17.42
CA PHE A 556 7.83 11.36 17.97
C PHE A 556 8.36 9.99 17.54
N GLN A 557 8.71 9.82 16.26
CA GLN A 557 9.34 8.59 15.77
C GLN A 557 10.67 8.30 16.48
N LEU A 558 11.50 9.32 16.70
CA LEU A 558 12.77 9.18 17.43
C LEU A 558 12.56 8.81 18.89
N TYR A 559 11.54 9.39 19.54
CA TYR A 559 11.18 9.08 20.93
C TYR A 559 10.79 7.60 21.07
N ILE A 560 9.91 7.10 20.20
CA ILE A 560 9.49 5.69 20.20
C ILE A 560 10.65 4.75 19.83
N ALA A 561 11.42 5.10 18.79
CA ALA A 561 12.54 4.27 18.34
C ALA A 561 13.61 4.08 19.43
N ASN A 562 13.87 5.13 20.24
CA ASN A 562 14.88 5.11 21.28
C ASN A 562 14.36 4.69 22.67
N GLY A 563 13.04 4.55 22.85
CA GLY A 563 12.45 4.33 24.18
C GLY A 563 12.50 5.54 25.10
N GLY A 564 12.62 6.75 24.54
CA GLY A 564 12.79 7.99 25.28
C GLY A 564 13.62 9.04 24.52
N VAL A 565 14.00 10.11 25.21
CA VAL A 565 14.73 11.26 24.62
C VAL A 565 16.23 10.97 24.43
N LYS A 566 16.80 10.03 25.20
CA LYS A 566 18.22 9.64 25.07
C LYS A 566 18.33 8.33 24.30
N ARG A 567 19.28 8.27 23.36
CA ARG A 567 19.60 7.06 22.58
C ARG A 567 20.13 5.98 23.53
N ALA A 568 19.28 5.00 23.84
CA ALA A 568 19.74 3.78 24.48
C ALA A 568 20.69 3.03 23.52
N ARG A 569 21.77 2.45 24.06
CA ARG A 569 22.61 1.54 23.28
C ARG A 569 21.78 0.29 23.00
N VAL A 570 21.51 0.03 21.71
CA VAL A 570 20.94 -1.23 21.26
C VAL A 570 22.10 -2.22 21.20
N ASP A 571 22.32 -2.94 22.30
CA ASP A 571 23.12 -4.15 22.28
C ASP A 571 22.28 -5.26 21.64
N ALA A 572 22.91 -6.27 21.03
CA ALA A 572 22.18 -7.40 20.45
C ALA A 572 21.25 -8.00 21.53
N PRO A 573 19.95 -8.23 21.23
CA PRO A 573 19.02 -8.72 22.23
C PRO A 573 19.59 -10.02 22.81
N PRO A 574 19.70 -10.15 24.15
CA PRO A 574 20.31 -11.31 24.77
C PRO A 574 19.54 -12.57 24.36
N PRO A 575 20.22 -13.73 24.21
CA PRO A 575 19.56 -14.96 23.82
C PRO A 575 18.43 -15.27 24.80
N ILE A 576 17.20 -15.25 24.29
CA ILE A 576 16.00 -15.48 25.08
C ILE A 576 15.96 -16.95 25.47
N LYS A 577 15.92 -17.22 26.79
CA LYS A 577 15.84 -18.59 27.32
C LYS A 577 14.47 -19.20 26.99
N ALA A 578 14.44 -20.51 26.73
CA ALA A 578 13.19 -21.23 26.54
C ALA A 578 12.26 -21.05 27.75
N GLY A 579 10.99 -20.72 27.48
CA GLY A 579 10.00 -20.46 28.52
C GLY A 579 10.18 -19.17 29.33
N ALA A 580 11.07 -18.27 28.92
CA ALA A 580 11.15 -16.93 29.53
C ALA A 580 9.84 -16.15 29.34
N PRO A 581 9.50 -15.22 30.25
CA PRO A 581 8.38 -14.30 30.04
C PRO A 581 8.50 -13.59 28.69
N LYS A 582 7.37 -13.23 28.07
CA LYS A 582 7.36 -12.43 26.85
C LYS A 582 8.18 -11.14 27.12
N PRO A 583 9.21 -10.85 26.32
CA PRO A 583 10.03 -9.65 26.51
C PRO A 583 9.17 -8.38 26.35
N SER A 584 9.31 -7.46 27.30
CA SER A 584 8.90 -6.06 27.11
C SER A 584 10.08 -5.30 26.53
N TYR A 585 9.85 -4.53 25.47
CA TYR A 585 10.89 -3.72 24.85
C TYR A 585 10.71 -2.28 25.28
N ASP A 586 11.73 -1.72 25.92
CA ASP A 586 11.78 -0.29 26.20
C ASP A 586 12.13 0.47 24.91
N VAL A 587 12.90 -0.15 24.01
CA VAL A 587 13.40 0.45 22.76
C VAL A 587 12.69 -0.15 21.55
N GLY A 588 12.11 0.70 20.69
CA GLY A 588 11.39 0.26 19.49
C GLY A 588 12.26 -0.51 18.49
N VAL A 589 13.55 -0.16 18.37
CA VAL A 589 14.50 -0.87 17.50
C VAL A 589 14.76 -2.31 17.95
N GLU A 590 14.85 -2.56 19.28
CA GLU A 590 15.00 -3.91 19.81
C GLU A 590 13.79 -4.78 19.48
N ARG A 591 12.58 -4.21 19.63
CA ARG A 591 11.33 -4.84 19.21
C ARG A 591 11.37 -5.24 17.73
N ALA A 592 11.86 -4.35 16.86
CA ALA A 592 11.95 -4.63 15.42
C ALA A 592 12.88 -5.82 15.12
N HIS A 593 14.05 -5.87 15.75
CA HIS A 593 14.99 -6.98 15.58
C HIS A 593 14.42 -8.31 16.09
N ASP A 594 13.76 -8.32 17.25
CA ASP A 594 13.14 -9.55 17.73
C ASP A 594 11.96 -10.00 16.86
N GLN A 595 11.13 -9.09 16.34
CA GLN A 595 10.08 -9.43 15.39
C GLN A 595 10.64 -10.06 14.10
N ALA A 596 11.74 -9.51 13.55
CA ALA A 596 12.42 -10.09 12.40
C ALA A 596 12.99 -11.50 12.71
N ARG A 597 13.56 -11.69 13.91
CA ARG A 597 14.02 -13.01 14.40
C ARG A 597 12.86 -14.00 14.48
N GLN A 598 11.75 -13.61 15.10
CA GLN A 598 10.58 -14.47 15.26
C GLN A 598 10.03 -14.91 13.89
N ARG A 599 9.87 -13.99 12.93
CA ARG A 599 9.47 -14.31 11.56
C ARG A 599 10.43 -15.30 10.88
N GLY A 600 11.74 -15.10 11.04
CA GLY A 600 12.75 -16.01 10.50
C GLY A 600 12.58 -17.45 11.00
N HIS A 601 12.37 -17.63 12.30
CA HIS A 601 12.10 -18.94 12.88
C HIS A 601 10.75 -19.53 12.45
N VAL A 602 9.69 -18.73 12.41
CA VAL A 602 8.34 -19.17 11.97
C VAL A 602 8.39 -19.71 10.54
N HIS A 603 8.99 -18.96 9.60
CA HIS A 603 9.14 -19.42 8.22
C HIS A 603 10.01 -20.66 8.11
N ALA A 604 11.12 -20.75 8.86
CA ALA A 604 11.94 -21.96 8.88
C ALA A 604 11.15 -23.20 9.33
N VAL A 605 10.25 -23.05 10.32
CA VAL A 605 9.38 -24.15 10.79
C VAL A 605 8.32 -24.51 9.75
N LEU A 606 7.67 -23.52 9.15
CA LEU A 606 6.65 -23.76 8.11
C LEU A 606 7.25 -24.48 6.90
N ASP A 607 8.44 -24.07 6.45
CA ASP A 607 9.16 -24.74 5.37
C ASP A 607 9.52 -26.18 5.74
N LEU A 608 10.02 -26.43 6.95
CA LEU A 608 10.30 -27.80 7.44
C LEU A 608 9.03 -28.67 7.53
N ILE A 609 7.87 -28.08 7.87
CA ILE A 609 6.58 -28.78 7.87
C ILE A 609 6.18 -29.11 6.42
N ALA A 610 6.28 -28.14 5.50
CA ALA A 610 5.94 -28.32 4.09
C ALA A 610 6.85 -29.34 3.38
N GLU A 611 8.14 -29.35 3.72
CA GLU A 611 9.13 -30.34 3.25
C GLU A 611 8.91 -31.74 3.86
N GLY A 612 8.03 -31.88 4.87
CA GLY A 612 7.77 -33.13 5.56
C GLY A 612 8.90 -33.57 6.51
N ALA A 613 9.83 -32.67 6.87
CA ALA A 613 10.98 -32.99 7.71
C ALA A 613 10.59 -33.46 9.13
N PHE A 614 9.44 -32.99 9.64
CA PHE A 614 8.88 -33.40 10.93
C PHE A 614 8.10 -34.72 10.89
N ALA A 615 7.84 -35.29 9.70
CA ALA A 615 7.01 -36.50 9.55
C ALA A 615 7.59 -37.71 10.30
N LYS A 616 8.92 -37.78 10.44
CA LYS A 616 9.61 -38.85 11.21
C LYS A 616 9.24 -38.88 12.69
N PHE A 617 8.66 -37.81 13.23
CA PHE A 617 8.27 -37.73 14.63
C PHE A 617 6.86 -38.28 14.91
N ASN A 618 6.01 -38.57 13.92
CA ASN A 618 4.59 -38.96 14.16
C ASN A 618 3.89 -38.04 15.19
N VAL A 619 4.11 -36.73 15.07
CA VAL A 619 3.44 -35.71 15.87
C VAL A 619 2.85 -34.69 14.90
N GLY A 620 1.58 -34.32 15.10
CA GLY A 620 0.90 -33.34 14.24
C GLY A 620 1.56 -31.95 14.26
N PRO A 621 1.39 -31.15 13.19
CA PRO A 621 2.09 -29.87 12.98
C PRO A 621 1.81 -28.85 14.09
N ASP A 622 0.61 -28.81 14.66
CA ASP A 622 0.27 -27.83 15.71
C ASP A 622 1.08 -28.02 16.99
N ARG A 623 1.45 -29.26 17.32
CA ARG A 623 2.32 -29.54 18.48
C ARG A 623 3.76 -29.16 18.20
N ILE A 624 4.21 -29.28 16.94
CA ILE A 624 5.53 -28.80 16.50
C ILE A 624 5.58 -27.28 16.65
N LYS A 625 4.54 -26.56 16.19
CA LYS A 625 4.42 -25.11 16.40
C LYS A 625 4.48 -24.75 17.89
N GLN A 626 3.70 -25.43 18.74
CA GLN A 626 3.68 -25.17 20.18
C GLN A 626 5.04 -25.36 20.87
N ILE A 627 5.75 -26.46 20.60
CA ILE A 627 7.06 -26.69 21.22
C ILE A 627 8.09 -25.69 20.71
N VAL A 628 8.05 -25.32 19.43
CA VAL A 628 8.97 -24.32 18.87
C VAL A 628 8.66 -22.92 19.44
N CYS A 629 7.39 -22.54 19.62
CA CYS A 629 7.02 -21.31 20.32
C CYS A 629 7.64 -21.26 21.73
N TYR A 630 7.60 -22.37 22.47
CA TYR A 630 8.21 -22.43 23.80
C TYR A 630 9.74 -22.33 23.76
N LEU A 631 10.39 -23.05 22.84
CA LEU A 631 11.85 -23.11 22.75
C LEU A 631 12.51 -21.81 22.30
N TYR A 632 11.83 -21.05 21.45
CA TYR A 632 12.37 -19.84 20.81
C TYR A 632 11.63 -18.55 21.23
N ASN A 633 10.69 -18.65 22.17
CA ASN A 633 9.83 -17.57 22.65
C ASN A 633 9.16 -16.82 21.50
N LEU A 634 8.41 -17.57 20.67
CA LEU A 634 7.70 -17.02 19.52
C LEU A 634 6.26 -16.68 19.92
N ASP A 635 5.70 -15.63 19.32
CA ASP A 635 4.27 -15.37 19.43
C ASP A 635 3.48 -16.40 18.59
N PRO A 636 2.59 -17.21 19.19
CA PRO A 636 1.80 -18.20 18.46
C PRO A 636 0.93 -17.60 17.35
N LEU A 637 0.53 -16.32 17.49
CA LEU A 637 -0.29 -15.64 16.49
C LEU A 637 0.42 -15.51 15.13
N LEU A 638 1.75 -15.46 15.11
CA LEU A 638 2.52 -15.37 13.86
C LEU A 638 2.32 -16.58 12.94
N PHE A 639 2.11 -17.77 13.51
CA PHE A 639 1.77 -18.95 12.70
C PHE A 639 0.38 -18.82 12.07
N ALA A 640 -0.59 -18.27 12.82
CA ALA A 640 -1.94 -18.07 12.30
C ALA A 640 -2.00 -16.96 11.24
N GLU A 641 -1.22 -15.89 11.40
CA GLU A 641 -1.09 -14.79 10.43
C GLU A 641 -0.52 -15.28 9.09
N GLU A 642 0.49 -16.15 9.10
CA GLU A 642 1.08 -16.72 7.88
C GLU A 642 0.20 -17.82 7.26
N GLU A 643 -0.56 -18.58 8.06
CA GLU A 643 -1.47 -19.62 7.54
C GLU A 643 -2.80 -19.05 6.98
N HIS A 644 -3.30 -17.93 7.52
CA HIS A 644 -4.52 -17.25 7.06
C HIS A 644 -4.25 -16.10 6.08
N GLY A 645 -2.98 -15.72 5.90
CA GLY A 645 -2.59 -14.75 4.90
C GLY A 645 -2.74 -15.36 3.50
N ASP A 646 -3.59 -14.77 2.65
CA ASP A 646 -3.63 -15.02 1.18
C ASP A 646 -2.29 -14.70 0.45
N HIS A 647 -1.20 -14.51 1.19
CA HIS A 647 0.14 -14.29 0.70
C HIS A 647 0.99 -15.53 0.97
N HIS A 648 1.01 -16.48 0.03
CA HIS A 648 2.07 -17.51 -0.03
C HIS A 648 3.48 -16.91 -0.31
N GLU A 649 3.69 -15.62 -0.07
CA GLU A 649 4.94 -14.91 -0.32
C GLU A 649 5.43 -14.21 0.94
N ARG A 650 6.64 -14.59 1.34
CA ARG A 650 7.45 -13.88 2.32
C ARG A 650 7.51 -12.38 2.02
N ILE A 651 7.12 -11.56 2.98
CA ILE A 651 7.40 -10.12 2.96
C ILE A 651 8.87 -9.91 3.35
N GLU A 652 9.66 -9.25 2.48
CA GLU A 652 11.05 -8.90 2.79
C GLU A 652 11.12 -7.89 3.96
N GLU A 653 12.18 -7.97 4.76
CA GLU A 653 12.40 -7.02 5.84
C GLU A 653 12.74 -5.61 5.29
N PRO A 654 12.29 -4.53 5.95
CA PRO A 654 12.35 -3.18 5.40
C PRO A 654 13.77 -2.61 5.30
N ASN A 655 14.75 -3.22 5.96
CA ASN A 655 16.16 -2.84 5.83
C ASN A 655 17.08 -4.07 5.94
N LEU A 656 18.35 -3.89 5.54
CA LEU A 656 19.33 -4.97 5.54
C LEU A 656 19.69 -5.52 6.93
N ALA A 657 19.63 -4.69 7.97
CA ALA A 657 19.98 -5.13 9.32
C ALA A 657 18.94 -6.12 9.85
N LEU A 658 17.65 -5.79 9.68
CA LEU A 658 16.54 -6.67 10.00
C LEU A 658 16.53 -7.90 9.08
N GLN A 659 16.83 -7.73 7.79
CA GLN A 659 16.96 -8.84 6.85
C GLN A 659 18.08 -9.81 7.26
N ALA A 660 19.20 -9.30 7.80
CA ALA A 660 20.27 -10.13 8.33
C ALA A 660 19.83 -10.90 9.57
N THR A 661 19.16 -10.24 10.54
CA THR A 661 18.59 -10.91 11.73
C THR A 661 17.58 -11.98 11.34
N TYR A 662 16.72 -11.70 10.36
CA TYR A 662 15.80 -12.67 9.79
C TYR A 662 16.56 -13.88 9.21
N ARG A 663 17.58 -13.63 8.38
CA ARG A 663 18.34 -14.70 7.69
C ARG A 663 19.06 -15.57 8.70
N GLU A 664 19.71 -14.98 9.70
CA GLU A 664 20.36 -15.70 10.78
C GLU A 664 19.37 -16.62 11.53
N ALA A 665 18.18 -16.12 11.85
CA ALA A 665 17.13 -16.91 12.50
C ALA A 665 16.56 -18.02 11.59
N TYR A 666 16.41 -17.73 10.30
CA TYR A 666 15.96 -18.70 9.30
C TYR A 666 16.99 -19.81 9.08
N ASP A 667 18.28 -19.46 9.03
CA ASP A 667 19.39 -20.41 8.83
C ASP A 667 19.59 -21.34 10.05
N GLU A 668 18.96 -21.05 11.20
CA GLU A 668 18.86 -21.99 12.32
C GLU A 668 17.94 -23.19 12.05
N ARG A 669 17.34 -23.31 10.86
CA ARG A 669 16.47 -24.42 10.44
C ARG A 669 17.01 -25.82 10.83
N PRO A 670 18.28 -26.18 10.60
CA PRO A 670 18.81 -27.48 11.01
C PRO A 670 18.84 -27.67 12.53
N LYS A 671 19.12 -26.59 13.27
CA LYS A 671 19.17 -26.58 14.74
C LYS A 671 17.78 -26.69 15.35
N ILE A 672 16.77 -26.05 14.75
CA ILE A 672 15.36 -26.20 15.13
C ILE A 672 14.94 -27.67 14.98
N LEU A 673 15.18 -28.24 13.79
CA LEU A 673 14.85 -29.64 13.50
C LEU A 673 15.52 -30.58 14.51
N ARG A 674 16.83 -30.40 14.76
CA ARG A 674 17.57 -31.25 15.70
C ARG A 674 17.08 -31.12 17.14
N ARG A 675 16.74 -29.91 17.61
CA ARG A 675 16.19 -29.74 18.97
C ARG A 675 14.85 -30.44 19.13
N VAL A 676 13.97 -30.34 18.14
CA VAL A 676 12.68 -31.04 18.16
C VAL A 676 12.89 -32.56 18.12
N GLU A 677 13.87 -33.02 17.36
CA GLU A 677 14.32 -34.42 17.31
C GLU A 677 14.78 -34.92 18.69
N ASP A 678 15.66 -34.20 19.37
CA ASP A 678 16.17 -34.59 20.69
C ASP A 678 15.01 -34.76 21.71
N TYR A 679 14.00 -33.88 21.68
CA TYR A 679 12.82 -34.01 22.55
C TYR A 679 11.87 -35.12 22.13
N SER A 680 11.83 -35.45 20.83
CA SER A 680 11.13 -36.62 20.33
C SER A 680 11.81 -37.91 20.83
N HIS A 681 13.14 -37.97 20.72
CA HIS A 681 13.98 -39.08 21.17
C HIS A 681 13.83 -39.29 22.68
N PHE A 682 13.86 -38.20 23.45
CA PHE A 682 13.66 -38.22 24.91
C PHE A 682 12.40 -38.98 25.33
N GLY A 683 11.28 -38.78 24.62
CA GLY A 683 10.02 -39.47 24.92
C GLY A 683 10.11 -40.99 24.75
N ILE A 684 10.76 -41.45 23.67
CA ILE A 684 10.95 -42.88 23.40
C ILE A 684 11.98 -43.47 24.35
N PHE A 685 13.09 -42.77 24.61
CA PHE A 685 14.12 -43.21 25.54
C PHE A 685 13.58 -43.37 26.96
N MET A 686 12.69 -42.47 27.41
CA MET A 686 11.97 -42.63 28.68
C MET A 686 11.11 -43.90 28.70
N PHE A 687 10.45 -44.26 27.58
CA PHE A 687 9.71 -45.50 27.47
C PHE A 687 10.62 -46.73 27.57
N ILE A 688 11.69 -46.77 26.78
CA ILE A 688 12.67 -47.88 26.80
C ILE A 688 13.28 -48.02 28.21
N HIS A 689 13.74 -46.92 28.79
CA HIS A 689 14.33 -46.89 30.12
C HIS A 689 13.37 -47.49 31.17
N ASN A 690 12.09 -47.12 31.13
CA ASN A 690 11.11 -47.56 32.13
C ASN A 690 10.63 -49.00 31.95
N TYR A 691 10.59 -49.53 30.72
CA TYR A 691 9.91 -50.81 30.45
C TYR A 691 10.80 -51.94 29.95
N HIS A 692 12.01 -51.70 29.44
CA HIS A 692 12.85 -52.75 28.82
C HIS A 692 13.04 -53.99 29.71
N ILE A 693 13.10 -53.81 31.04
CA ILE A 693 13.31 -54.89 32.01
C ILE A 693 12.25 -55.99 31.95
N ASN A 694 11.03 -55.66 31.51
CA ASN A 694 9.93 -56.63 31.42
C ASN A 694 10.19 -57.74 30.38
N TRP A 695 11.18 -57.57 29.50
CA TRP A 695 11.49 -58.50 28.42
C TRP A 695 12.91 -59.09 28.51
N VAL A 696 13.63 -58.82 29.59
CA VAL A 696 14.98 -59.34 29.83
C VAL A 696 14.89 -60.78 30.36
N ALA A 697 15.63 -61.69 29.73
CA ALA A 697 15.69 -63.11 30.08
C ALA A 697 17.15 -63.61 30.02
N PRO A 698 17.97 -63.34 31.06
CA PRO A 698 19.40 -63.61 31.03
C PRO A 698 19.74 -65.09 30.87
N GLU A 699 18.90 -65.97 31.44
CA GLU A 699 19.04 -67.42 31.39
C GLU A 699 18.94 -67.98 29.95
N HIS A 700 18.35 -67.21 29.04
CA HIS A 700 18.20 -67.55 27.62
C HIS A 700 19.12 -66.74 26.69
N GLY A 701 20.07 -65.98 27.25
CA GLY A 701 21.02 -65.16 26.48
C GLY A 701 20.49 -63.78 26.06
N ARG A 702 19.33 -63.36 26.59
CA ARG A 702 18.69 -62.08 26.28
C ARG A 702 18.88 -61.08 27.41
N ASP A 703 20.01 -60.39 27.39
CA ASP A 703 20.34 -59.35 28.36
C ASP A 703 19.65 -58.00 28.06
N ALA A 704 19.80 -57.03 28.98
CA ALA A 704 19.18 -55.71 28.82
C ALA A 704 19.64 -54.98 27.55
N SER A 705 20.88 -55.16 27.14
CA SER A 705 21.45 -54.53 25.94
C SER A 705 20.76 -55.04 24.67
N THR A 706 20.57 -56.36 24.56
CA THR A 706 19.88 -57.00 23.45
C THR A 706 18.43 -56.49 23.32
N VAL A 707 17.70 -56.41 24.42
CA VAL A 707 16.31 -55.90 24.41
C VAL A 707 16.25 -54.41 24.03
N GLN A 708 17.14 -53.58 24.59
CA GLN A 708 17.17 -52.16 24.29
C GLN A 708 17.49 -51.87 22.82
N LYS A 709 18.45 -52.59 22.23
CA LYS A 709 18.78 -52.48 20.80
C LYS A 709 17.58 -52.84 19.92
N ALA A 710 16.90 -53.96 20.22
CA ALA A 710 15.70 -54.37 19.50
C ALA A 710 14.56 -53.33 19.62
N MET A 711 14.39 -52.72 20.80
CA MET A 711 13.42 -51.63 20.98
C MET A 711 13.76 -50.41 20.12
N LEU A 712 15.04 -50.04 20.02
CA LEU A 712 15.47 -48.89 19.23
C LEU A 712 15.26 -49.10 17.74
N ASP A 713 15.60 -50.27 17.20
CA ASP A 713 15.41 -50.59 15.77
C ASP A 713 13.96 -50.43 15.31
N ILE A 714 13.01 -50.79 16.18
CA ILE A 714 11.58 -50.70 15.89
C ILE A 714 11.05 -49.28 16.07
N LEU A 715 11.46 -48.61 17.14
CA LEU A 715 10.89 -47.31 17.52
C LEU A 715 11.56 -46.14 16.78
N PHE A 716 12.71 -46.36 16.14
CA PHE A 716 13.46 -45.41 15.32
C PHE A 716 13.77 -45.92 13.90
N PRO A 717 12.75 -46.26 13.09
CA PRO A 717 12.99 -46.90 11.80
C PRO A 717 13.55 -45.99 10.72
N LEU A 718 13.56 -44.68 10.97
CA LEU A 718 14.07 -43.66 10.05
C LEU A 718 15.42 -43.09 10.52
N THR A 719 15.94 -43.54 11.66
CA THR A 719 17.22 -43.09 12.22
C THR A 719 18.20 -44.27 12.19
N PRO A 720 19.45 -44.10 11.72
CA PRO A 720 20.44 -45.18 11.73
C PRO A 720 20.64 -45.78 13.13
N HIS A 721 20.69 -47.11 13.22
CA HIS A 721 20.84 -47.83 14.50
C HIS A 721 22.06 -47.37 15.30
N GLU A 722 23.21 -47.23 14.65
CA GLU A 722 24.46 -46.85 15.32
C GLU A 722 24.35 -45.46 15.99
N GLU A 723 23.72 -44.51 15.31
CA GLU A 723 23.49 -43.15 15.83
C GLU A 723 22.57 -43.18 17.05
N ILE A 724 21.41 -43.85 16.94
CA ILE A 724 20.43 -43.85 18.03
C ILE A 724 20.89 -44.70 19.23
N TRP A 725 21.67 -45.76 18.99
CA TRP A 725 22.28 -46.56 20.05
C TRP A 725 23.27 -45.73 20.85
N GLU A 726 24.15 -44.98 20.18
CA GLU A 726 25.09 -44.07 20.84
C GLU A 726 24.35 -42.99 21.66
N GLU A 727 23.31 -42.38 21.10
CA GLU A 727 22.48 -41.40 21.82
C GLU A 727 21.82 -41.99 23.07
N PHE A 728 21.27 -43.21 22.96
CA PHE A 728 20.64 -43.90 24.08
C PHE A 728 21.63 -44.29 25.17
N GLN A 729 22.87 -44.67 24.83
CA GLN A 729 23.91 -44.96 25.83
C GLN A 729 24.26 -43.74 26.69
N HIS A 730 24.15 -42.54 26.13
CA HIS A 730 24.40 -41.28 26.84
C HIS A 730 23.13 -40.71 27.51
N PHE A 731 21.98 -41.35 27.34
CA PHE A 731 20.71 -40.89 27.89
C PHE A 731 20.66 -40.99 29.42
N LYS A 732 20.17 -39.92 30.06
CA LYS A 732 19.85 -39.90 31.50
C LYS A 732 18.45 -39.31 31.72
N PRO A 733 17.56 -40.00 32.46
CA PRO A 733 16.28 -39.44 32.84
C PRO A 733 16.47 -38.14 33.61
N ARG A 734 15.72 -37.10 33.23
CA ARG A 734 15.72 -35.81 33.91
C ARG A 734 14.32 -35.22 33.88
N TYR A 735 14.02 -34.38 34.87
CA TYR A 735 12.79 -33.60 34.86
C TYR A 735 12.84 -32.58 33.72
N MET A 736 11.81 -32.60 32.88
CA MET A 736 11.64 -31.64 31.79
C MET A 736 10.53 -30.65 32.15
N PRO A 737 10.62 -29.38 31.72
CA PRO A 737 9.51 -28.44 31.81
C PRO A 737 8.25 -28.99 31.16
N GLU A 738 7.08 -28.65 31.71
CA GLU A 738 5.79 -29.19 31.29
C GLU A 738 5.52 -29.10 29.77
N PRO A 739 5.81 -27.97 29.07
CA PRO A 739 5.62 -27.90 27.62
C PRO A 739 6.49 -28.87 26.82
N ILE A 740 7.74 -29.08 27.26
CA ILE A 740 8.64 -30.08 26.66
C ILE A 740 8.13 -31.49 26.94
N TRP A 741 7.71 -31.77 28.18
CA TRP A 741 7.19 -33.07 28.55
C TRP A 741 5.90 -33.40 27.79
N GLN A 742 4.97 -32.47 27.62
CA GLN A 742 3.75 -32.71 26.84
C GLN A 742 4.03 -33.08 25.38
N PHE A 743 5.10 -32.53 24.80
CA PHE A 743 5.60 -32.93 23.48
C PHE A 743 6.20 -34.35 23.52
N SER A 744 7.19 -34.59 24.37
CA SER A 744 7.87 -35.89 24.50
C SER A 744 6.92 -37.03 24.91
N ARG A 745 5.92 -36.74 25.74
CA ARG A 745 4.92 -37.70 26.20
C ARG A 745 4.12 -38.30 25.05
N ARG A 746 3.94 -37.59 23.94
CA ARG A 746 3.25 -38.16 22.76
C ARG A 746 4.08 -39.22 22.06
N ARG A 747 5.39 -39.02 21.95
CA ARG A 747 6.31 -40.06 21.47
C ARG A 747 6.39 -41.24 22.43
N TYR A 748 6.37 -40.96 23.74
CA TYR A 748 6.28 -42.00 24.76
C TYR A 748 4.99 -42.84 24.62
N LEU A 749 3.84 -42.18 24.47
CA LEU A 749 2.56 -42.88 24.30
C LEU A 749 2.51 -43.65 22.99
N TRP A 750 2.99 -43.06 21.89
CA TRP A 750 3.14 -43.76 20.62
C TRP A 750 4.01 -45.01 20.77
N ALA A 751 5.17 -44.90 21.43
CA ALA A 751 6.03 -46.06 21.70
C ALA A 751 5.32 -47.10 22.58
N LYS A 752 4.56 -46.66 23.58
CA LYS A 752 3.74 -47.51 24.44
C LYS A 752 2.60 -48.20 23.69
N ASP A 753 2.05 -47.59 22.65
CA ASP A 753 0.96 -48.19 21.85
C ASP A 753 1.51 -49.12 20.78
N GLN A 754 2.67 -48.80 20.18
CA GLN A 754 3.33 -49.62 19.17
C GLN A 754 4.01 -50.85 19.77
N TRP A 755 4.72 -50.69 20.89
CA TRP A 755 5.59 -51.75 21.42
C TRP A 755 4.82 -52.98 21.89
N PRO A 756 3.74 -52.94 22.69
CA PRO A 756 3.01 -54.14 23.11
C PRO A 756 2.52 -55.00 21.94
N ASN A 757 1.92 -54.35 20.93
CA ASN A 757 1.40 -54.99 19.72
C ASN A 757 2.48 -55.73 18.92
N LEU A 758 3.72 -55.22 18.94
CA LEU A 758 4.87 -55.83 18.29
C LEU A 758 5.58 -56.82 19.22
N SER A 759 5.64 -56.50 20.51
CA SER A 759 6.33 -57.27 21.53
C SER A 759 5.70 -58.64 21.68
N ASP A 760 4.37 -58.81 21.62
CA ASP A 760 3.75 -60.13 21.72
C ASP A 760 4.21 -61.09 20.62
N ARG A 761 4.40 -60.57 19.40
CA ARG A 761 4.91 -61.34 18.25
C ARG A 761 6.39 -61.68 18.42
N ILE A 762 7.17 -60.69 18.84
CA ILE A 762 8.62 -60.82 19.08
C ILE A 762 8.88 -61.77 20.24
N THR A 763 8.18 -61.62 21.37
CA THR A 763 8.26 -62.50 22.53
C THR A 763 7.78 -63.89 22.19
N THR A 764 6.78 -64.06 21.33
CA THR A 764 6.38 -65.41 20.87
C THR A 764 7.52 -66.09 20.11
N ILE A 765 8.14 -65.39 19.15
CA ILE A 765 9.28 -65.94 18.40
C ILE A 765 10.46 -66.23 19.33
N TRP A 766 10.80 -65.28 20.20
CA TRP A 766 11.83 -65.45 21.21
C TRP A 766 11.54 -66.62 22.16
N THR A 767 10.28 -66.79 22.61
CA THR A 767 9.88 -67.92 23.46
C THR A 767 10.05 -69.25 22.71
N LEU A 768 9.65 -69.32 21.45
CA LEU A 768 9.85 -70.50 20.62
C LEU A 768 11.35 -70.81 20.41
N GLN A 769 12.19 -69.80 20.27
CA GLN A 769 13.65 -69.96 20.21
C GLN A 769 14.24 -70.42 21.55
N ASP A 770 13.75 -69.89 22.67
CA ASP A 770 14.19 -70.28 24.03
C ASP A 770 13.88 -71.75 24.30
N PHE A 771 12.74 -72.27 23.80
CA PHE A 771 12.37 -73.69 23.86
C PHE A 771 13.04 -74.57 22.78
N GLY A 772 13.88 -73.99 21.91
CA GLY A 772 14.55 -74.70 20.82
C GLY A 772 13.62 -75.18 19.71
N LEU A 773 12.40 -74.62 19.64
CA LEU A 773 11.39 -74.91 18.62
C LEU A 773 11.63 -74.13 17.32
N LEU A 774 12.45 -73.08 17.37
CA LEU A 774 12.94 -72.32 16.22
C LEU A 774 14.48 -72.15 16.30
N PRO A 775 15.19 -72.21 15.16
CA PRO A 775 16.59 -71.82 15.07
C PRO A 775 16.85 -70.38 15.56
N LYS A 776 17.99 -70.18 16.23
CA LYS A 776 18.37 -68.89 16.85
C LYS A 776 18.82 -67.83 15.83
N ASP A 777 19.06 -68.22 14.60
CA ASP A 777 19.48 -67.38 13.46
C ASP A 777 18.31 -66.85 12.62
N ILE A 778 17.06 -67.10 13.02
CA ILE A 778 15.87 -66.55 12.35
C ILE A 778 15.61 -65.13 12.84
N ASP A 779 15.88 -64.15 11.96
CA ASP A 779 15.52 -62.75 12.17
C ASP A 779 14.00 -62.53 12.08
N VAL A 780 13.46 -61.69 12.95
CA VAL A 780 12.05 -61.28 12.87
C VAL A 780 11.92 -60.14 11.87
N GLN A 781 11.09 -60.30 10.84
CA GLN A 781 10.74 -59.23 9.92
C GLN A 781 9.34 -58.72 10.21
N THR A 782 9.18 -57.41 10.43
CA THR A 782 7.87 -56.81 10.70
C THR A 782 7.67 -55.53 9.90
N ILE A 783 6.43 -55.27 9.48
CA ILE A 783 6.04 -54.01 8.86
C ILE A 783 5.51 -53.08 9.95
N ILE A 784 6.01 -51.85 10.00
CA ILE A 784 5.54 -50.81 10.92
C ILE A 784 5.07 -49.58 10.14
N SER A 785 4.01 -48.95 10.64
CA SER A 785 3.49 -47.71 10.08
C SER A 785 4.27 -46.50 10.60
N VAL A 786 4.79 -45.68 9.70
CA VAL A 786 5.51 -44.44 9.96
C VAL A 786 4.83 -43.28 9.22
N ALA A 787 5.23 -42.04 9.55
CA ALA A 787 4.65 -40.82 8.98
C ALA A 787 3.13 -40.74 9.16
N ASP A 788 2.66 -40.95 10.39
CA ASP A 788 1.24 -40.86 10.76
C ASP A 788 0.34 -41.84 9.96
N GLY A 789 0.86 -43.04 9.68
CA GLY A 789 0.14 -44.10 8.96
C GLY A 789 0.33 -44.10 7.44
N LYS A 790 0.94 -43.05 6.87
CA LYS A 790 1.08 -42.88 5.41
C LYS A 790 2.19 -43.71 4.76
N ARG A 791 3.04 -44.35 5.54
CA ARG A 791 4.16 -45.16 5.03
C ARG A 791 4.32 -46.43 5.85
N GLN A 792 4.68 -47.51 5.18
CA GLN A 792 4.98 -48.80 5.81
C GLN A 792 6.46 -49.14 5.64
N MET A 793 7.13 -49.56 6.70
CA MET A 793 8.56 -49.91 6.67
C MET A 793 8.79 -51.32 7.19
N LEU A 794 9.61 -52.09 6.47
CA LEU A 794 10.08 -53.41 6.91
C LEU A 794 11.29 -53.26 7.84
N VAL A 795 11.16 -53.71 9.08
CA VAL A 795 12.23 -53.73 10.08
C VAL A 795 12.63 -55.17 10.35
N LYS A 796 13.95 -55.43 10.39
CA LYS A 796 14.55 -56.72 10.75
C LYS A 796 15.11 -56.63 12.16
N ILE A 797 14.70 -57.56 13.03
CA ILE A 797 15.13 -57.61 14.42
C ILE A 797 16.07 -58.81 14.57
N PRO A 798 17.37 -58.58 14.82
CA PRO A 798 18.33 -59.66 15.01
C PRO A 798 18.09 -60.38 16.34
N THR A 799 18.19 -61.71 16.32
CA THR A 799 18.01 -62.57 17.50
C THR A 799 19.33 -62.93 18.20
N GLU A 800 20.49 -62.58 17.64
CA GLU A 800 21.80 -62.73 18.27
C GLU A 800 22.53 -61.39 18.51
N PRO A 801 23.26 -61.23 19.64
CA PRO A 801 23.96 -59.99 19.99
C PRO A 801 25.15 -59.62 19.08
N ALA A 802 25.58 -60.51 18.18
CA ALA A 802 26.78 -60.36 17.36
C ALA A 802 26.53 -59.99 15.88
N SER A 803 25.29 -59.94 15.41
CA SER A 803 24.99 -59.68 13.99
C SER A 803 24.77 -58.20 13.69
N THR A 804 25.82 -57.39 13.78
CA THR A 804 25.83 -56.03 13.20
C THR A 804 25.98 -56.14 11.67
N ARG A 805 24.94 -56.59 10.96
CA ARG A 805 24.89 -56.53 9.49
C ARG A 805 23.73 -55.65 9.05
N ARG A 806 24.07 -54.60 8.30
CA ARG A 806 23.20 -53.57 7.69
C ARG A 806 21.75 -54.01 7.49
N HIS A 807 20.82 -53.38 8.20
CA HIS A 807 19.38 -53.65 8.10
C HIS A 807 18.57 -52.39 7.89
N THR A 808 18.39 -52.01 6.62
CA THR A 808 17.17 -51.32 6.15
C THR A 808 17.13 -51.46 4.63
N GLU A 809 16.23 -52.28 4.09
CA GLU A 809 15.89 -52.25 2.67
C GLU A 809 14.57 -51.48 2.52
N MET A 810 14.64 -50.32 1.89
CA MET A 810 13.48 -49.49 1.59
C MET A 810 12.73 -50.12 0.42
N ARG A 811 11.51 -50.66 0.66
CA ARG A 811 10.53 -50.90 -0.40
C ARG A 811 9.38 -49.93 -0.20
N VAL A 812 9.23 -48.99 -1.13
CA VAL A 812 8.04 -48.16 -1.25
C VAL A 812 6.97 -49.06 -1.85
N TYR A 813 5.92 -49.36 -1.08
CA TYR A 813 4.67 -49.82 -1.66
C TYR A 813 3.89 -48.56 -2.03
N GLU A 814 3.76 -48.30 -3.33
CA GLU A 814 2.76 -47.35 -3.82
C GLU A 814 1.39 -48.00 -3.61
N ASP A 815 0.50 -47.31 -2.89
CA ASP A 815 -0.89 -47.70 -2.78
C ASP A 815 -1.50 -47.66 -4.20
N GLU A 816 -1.77 -48.83 -4.78
CA GLU A 816 -2.76 -48.94 -5.84
C GLU A 816 -4.13 -48.68 -5.20
N GLU A 817 -4.87 -47.73 -5.77
CA GLU A 817 -6.20 -47.28 -5.36
C GLU A 817 -7.17 -48.44 -5.11
N GLU A 818 -7.88 -48.38 -3.97
CA GLU A 818 -9.21 -48.95 -3.79
C GLU A 818 -10.19 -47.91 -3.24
#